data_AF-A0A961AT83-F1
#
_entry.id   AF-A0A961AT83-F1
#
_cell.length_a   1.000
_cell.length_b   1.000
_cell.length_c   1.000
_cell.angle_alpha   90.00
_cell.angle_beta   90.00
_cell.angle_gamma   90.00
#
_symmetry.space_group_name_H-M   'P 1'
#
loop_
_entity.id
_entity.type
_entity.pdbx_description
1 polymer ?
#
loop_
_entity_poly.entity_id
_entity_poly.type
_entity_poly.pdbx_seq_one_letter_code
_entity_poly.pdbx_strand_id
1 'polypeptide(L)'
;MKKTTNALVGALLLGAIHAEAAPPANDNLADRISLGTVSPTTFSGTNVDATLEPGDPISFYFGESRTSTVWYEWTAPFTGTARIGTESFDFDIVIGVGTLDGGGNFVEEALNTYSSVAFEAVSGTTYVICVAGWVGFGTEEGTFELNIGPDEPVVISSLSVDRRVATPSEPTVTFSVGLSHSAGIEWLSSGLVSKPDYEFWLYYEPYEEYPLPPSSGSPVSGVWQIPFTFPQGAREGVWCLNYVSVEDGNFDYRFLEEDDLQAVGSPITVVYDDPANGPLLFDISAQPEPALGGTVIGGGSFSFASNTTLNATPNPGFDFVEWRRVDPFFDHEMVVSSAPSLPVAVEGDAFFLGVFRPQNDDFANATDLGNPASVTSASGWNAGGGVEVGEPGDVFEGDHTSWWTWESPVDGRVEIDTAGSDFDTVLTVFTGTSLADLQVVGQSHNAAPDGTSRVAFVGADTRYWIRVHGEGGSPEGEVKLSISTQAEAITADDHVAWGKAWLRFANGQVATGSSLGAALGHFTQAESLDPNHQEALFYLALCRLALLQKESAFNNLLFALGIVDANINSDDPLYEVPVDGGGKSIFAAGADTRQGLDYLRDEVAPRLDEILVLLGRIKGNGWLGDLPDWIGVAGYRDTKQVDLGDVTLLRGAATAALAFLDLLESFELAASLEDLADLEGAEMLDVENVANAFSDLLGFSGTDRRRNASTGLRRAIDLYLSGSGFARTKRPGTRDPFHLFS
;
A
#
# COMPACT_ATOMS: atom_id res chain seq x y z
N MET A 1 -43.69 -50.11 15.63
CA MET A 1 -45.04 -50.63 15.29
C MET A 1 -45.98 -49.44 15.20
N LYS A 2 -46.66 -49.30 14.06
CA LYS A 2 -47.67 -48.25 13.75
C LYS A 2 -48.83 -48.21 14.77
N LYS A 3 -49.49 -47.03 14.90
CA LYS A 3 -50.98 -46.77 14.91
C LYS A 3 -51.43 -45.71 15.96
N THR A 4 -51.88 -44.50 15.56
CA THR A 4 -53.28 -44.03 15.25
C THR A 4 -54.19 -43.92 16.51
N THR A 5 -55.05 -42.92 16.80
CA THR A 5 -55.70 -41.78 16.11
C THR A 5 -56.42 -40.88 17.14
N ASN A 6 -56.61 -39.60 16.79
CA ASN A 6 -57.47 -38.57 17.43
C ASN A 6 -58.92 -38.99 17.75
N ALA A 7 -59.54 -38.39 18.80
CA ALA A 7 -60.72 -37.51 18.70
C ALA A 7 -61.60 -37.40 19.98
N LEU A 8 -61.73 -36.15 20.46
CA LEU A 8 -62.95 -35.42 20.82
C LEU A 8 -63.73 -35.65 22.15
N VAL A 9 -63.73 -34.54 22.93
CA VAL A 9 -64.83 -33.84 23.64
C VAL A 9 -65.25 -34.30 25.05
N GLY A 10 -65.03 -33.38 26.00
CA GLY A 10 -65.72 -33.31 27.29
C GLY A 10 -65.35 -32.02 28.03
N ALA A 11 -66.07 -30.94 27.73
CA ALA A 11 -65.81 -29.56 28.11
C ALA A 11 -66.09 -29.19 29.59
N LEU A 12 -65.58 -28.01 29.94
CA LEU A 12 -65.93 -27.06 31.02
C LEU A 12 -65.17 -27.18 32.36
N LEU A 13 -64.25 -26.24 32.61
CA LEU A 13 -64.50 -25.05 33.45
C LEU A 13 -63.26 -24.11 33.51
N LEU A 14 -63.53 -22.80 33.65
CA LEU A 14 -62.66 -21.68 34.09
C LEU A 14 -61.73 -20.99 33.07
N GLY A 15 -62.00 -19.70 32.86
CA GLY A 15 -61.05 -18.72 32.33
C GLY A 15 -61.59 -17.91 31.16
N ALA A 16 -62.30 -16.81 31.43
CA ALA A 16 -62.33 -15.71 30.47
C ALA A 16 -60.92 -15.11 30.47
N ILE A 17 -60.11 -15.50 29.49
CA ILE A 17 -58.82 -14.88 29.18
C ILE A 17 -59.07 -13.91 28.02
N HIS A 18 -58.55 -12.70 28.15
CA HIS A 18 -58.57 -11.70 27.11
C HIS A 18 -58.01 -12.30 25.82
N ALA A 19 -58.65 -12.02 24.68
CA ALA A 19 -57.97 -12.15 23.41
C ALA A 19 -56.88 -11.06 23.40
N GLU A 20 -55.64 -11.44 23.71
CA GLU A 20 -54.46 -10.66 23.33
C GLU A 20 -54.49 -10.50 21.81
N ALA A 21 -54.15 -9.29 21.34
CA ALA A 21 -53.98 -9.05 19.92
C ALA A 21 -52.86 -9.97 19.40
N ALA A 22 -53.04 -10.51 18.21
CA ALA A 22 -52.01 -11.34 17.59
C ALA A 22 -50.90 -10.43 17.03
N PRO A 23 -49.64 -10.90 17.00
CA PRO A 23 -48.54 -10.20 16.33
C PRO A 23 -48.93 -9.80 14.89
N PRO A 24 -48.28 -8.77 14.31
CA PRO A 24 -48.46 -8.37 12.93
C PRO A 24 -48.29 -9.54 11.96
N ALA A 25 -48.94 -9.49 10.80
CA ALA A 25 -48.89 -10.60 9.84
C ALA A 25 -47.47 -10.87 9.29
N ASN A 26 -46.58 -9.87 9.38
CA ASN A 26 -45.20 -9.89 8.97
C ASN A 26 -44.21 -9.93 10.15
N ASP A 27 -44.65 -10.55 11.24
CA ASP A 27 -43.84 -10.81 12.43
C ASP A 27 -42.59 -11.65 12.10
N ASN A 28 -42.75 -12.65 11.24
CA ASN A 28 -41.67 -13.52 10.81
C ASN A 28 -41.06 -13.04 9.48
N LEU A 29 -39.75 -13.20 9.31
CA LEU A 29 -39.04 -12.94 8.05
C LEU A 29 -39.62 -13.75 6.87
N ALA A 30 -40.11 -14.96 7.16
CA ALA A 30 -40.78 -15.81 6.19
C ALA A 30 -42.13 -15.25 5.72
N ASP A 31 -42.79 -14.45 6.56
CA ASP A 31 -44.13 -13.87 6.34
C ASP A 31 -44.07 -12.39 5.92
N ARG A 32 -42.88 -11.89 5.56
CA ARG A 32 -42.65 -10.50 5.15
C ARG A 32 -43.64 -10.02 4.08
N ILE A 33 -44.09 -8.78 4.24
CA ILE A 33 -45.05 -8.16 3.30
C ILE A 33 -44.31 -7.64 2.06
N SER A 34 -44.81 -8.00 0.88
CA SER A 34 -44.28 -7.51 -0.39
C SER A 34 -44.78 -6.09 -0.71
N LEU A 35 -43.86 -5.15 -0.83
CA LEU A 35 -44.09 -3.77 -1.30
C LEU A 35 -44.11 -3.68 -2.84
N GLY A 36 -43.76 -4.77 -3.53
CA GLY A 36 -43.71 -4.84 -4.99
C GLY A 36 -42.51 -4.12 -5.60
N THR A 37 -42.69 -3.59 -6.82
CA THR A 37 -41.65 -2.94 -7.64
C THR A 37 -41.93 -1.45 -7.89
N VAL A 38 -42.88 -0.85 -7.17
CA VAL A 38 -43.22 0.58 -7.34
C VAL A 38 -42.23 1.42 -6.53
N SER A 39 -41.76 2.53 -7.10
CA SER A 39 -40.85 3.45 -6.45
C SER A 39 -41.02 4.88 -7.00
N PRO A 40 -41.06 5.94 -6.15
CA PRO A 40 -41.12 5.85 -4.69
C PRO A 40 -42.43 5.19 -4.23
N THR A 41 -42.41 4.52 -3.08
CA THR A 41 -43.62 3.97 -2.45
C THR A 41 -43.61 4.25 -0.95
N THR A 42 -44.76 4.68 -0.44
CA THR A 42 -45.00 4.86 1.00
C THR A 42 -45.74 3.64 1.53
N PHE A 43 -45.41 3.22 2.75
CA PHE A 43 -46.05 2.10 3.42
C PHE A 43 -46.12 2.34 4.92
N SER A 44 -47.18 1.83 5.55
CA SER A 44 -47.40 1.92 6.98
C SER A 44 -47.43 0.55 7.63
N GLY A 45 -47.06 0.53 8.91
CA GLY A 45 -46.97 -0.70 9.70
C GLY A 45 -47.02 -0.45 11.19
N THR A 46 -46.95 -1.55 11.95
CA THR A 46 -46.82 -1.55 13.40
C THR A 46 -45.97 -2.73 13.82
N ASN A 47 -45.15 -2.55 14.86
CA ASN A 47 -44.43 -3.63 15.54
C ASN A 47 -45.08 -3.99 16.90
N VAL A 48 -46.27 -3.46 17.20
CA VAL A 48 -46.97 -3.77 18.46
C VAL A 48 -47.28 -5.26 18.53
N ASP A 49 -46.93 -5.88 19.66
CA ASP A 49 -47.07 -7.32 19.92
C ASP A 49 -46.25 -8.25 18.99
N ALA A 50 -45.32 -7.71 18.19
CA ALA A 50 -44.42 -8.52 17.37
C ALA A 50 -43.43 -9.32 18.25
N THR A 51 -42.72 -10.28 17.66
CA THR A 51 -41.81 -11.19 18.33
C THR A 51 -40.47 -11.23 17.62
N LEU A 52 -39.42 -11.62 18.37
CA LEU A 52 -38.07 -11.76 17.83
C LEU A 52 -37.82 -13.19 17.35
N GLU A 53 -37.44 -13.37 16.08
CA GLU A 53 -37.05 -14.68 15.56
C GLU A 53 -35.57 -15.02 15.86
N PRO A 54 -35.24 -16.30 16.15
CA PRO A 54 -33.84 -16.74 16.25
C PRO A 54 -33.11 -16.55 14.91
N GLY A 55 -32.08 -15.70 14.89
CA GLY A 55 -31.35 -15.35 13.67
C GLY A 55 -31.70 -13.99 13.09
N ASP A 56 -32.55 -13.21 13.77
CA ASP A 56 -32.77 -11.81 13.42
C ASP A 56 -31.44 -11.06 13.38
N PRO A 57 -31.14 -10.28 12.32
CA PRO A 57 -29.89 -9.56 12.16
C PRO A 57 -29.73 -8.45 13.18
N ILE A 58 -30.84 -7.80 13.57
CA ILE A 58 -30.83 -6.71 14.55
C ILE A 58 -30.31 -7.26 15.88
N SER A 59 -30.66 -8.52 16.24
CA SER A 59 -29.82 -9.61 16.82
C SER A 59 -28.44 -9.29 17.42
N PHE A 60 -27.56 -8.88 16.53
CA PHE A 60 -26.11 -8.97 16.74
C PHE A 60 -25.50 -7.68 17.30
N TYR A 61 -26.15 -6.53 17.06
CA TYR A 61 -25.55 -5.20 17.30
C TYR A 61 -25.82 -4.56 18.69
N PHE A 62 -26.81 -5.05 19.45
CA PHE A 62 -27.44 -4.38 20.61
C PHE A 62 -27.86 -5.32 21.79
N GLY A 63 -27.51 -6.62 21.78
CA GLY A 63 -27.80 -7.57 22.87
C GLY A 63 -29.24 -8.14 22.93
N GLU A 64 -29.45 -9.24 23.68
CA GLU A 64 -30.68 -10.08 23.72
C GLU A 64 -31.97 -9.43 24.30
N SER A 65 -32.07 -8.10 24.36
CA SER A 65 -33.22 -7.39 24.96
C SER A 65 -34.27 -6.89 23.94
N ARG A 66 -34.35 -7.48 22.74
CA ARG A 66 -35.14 -6.95 21.62
C ARG A 66 -36.51 -7.60 21.50
N THR A 67 -37.55 -6.80 21.43
CA THR A 67 -38.90 -7.27 21.74
C THR A 67 -39.81 -7.46 20.53
N SER A 68 -39.62 -6.75 19.40
CA SER A 68 -40.63 -6.69 18.34
C SER A 68 -40.08 -6.28 16.95
N THR A 69 -39.89 -7.23 16.01
CA THR A 69 -39.45 -6.95 14.63
C THR A 69 -40.53 -7.26 13.60
N VAL A 70 -40.58 -6.49 12.52
CA VAL A 70 -41.49 -6.73 11.39
C VAL A 70 -40.79 -6.58 10.05
N TRP A 71 -41.25 -7.37 9.09
CA TRP A 71 -40.50 -7.63 7.86
C TRP A 71 -41.23 -7.21 6.59
N TYR A 72 -40.50 -6.63 5.65
CA TYR A 72 -40.98 -6.29 4.31
C TYR A 72 -40.00 -6.75 3.25
N GLU A 73 -40.48 -6.91 2.02
CA GLU A 73 -39.63 -7.08 0.84
C GLU A 73 -39.97 -6.05 -0.23
N TRP A 74 -38.95 -5.57 -0.93
CA TRP A 74 -39.06 -4.62 -2.03
C TRP A 74 -38.11 -5.01 -3.16
N THR A 75 -38.62 -5.05 -4.39
CA THR A 75 -37.78 -5.34 -5.55
C THR A 75 -37.41 -4.03 -6.25
N ALA A 76 -36.13 -3.69 -6.24
CA ALA A 76 -35.64 -2.42 -6.77
C ALA A 76 -35.97 -2.26 -8.27
N PRO A 77 -36.67 -1.21 -8.70
CA PRO A 77 -36.96 -0.97 -10.12
C PRO A 77 -35.85 -0.18 -10.84
N PHE A 78 -34.79 0.20 -10.14
CA PHE A 78 -33.64 0.95 -10.65
C PHE A 78 -32.34 0.45 -10.02
N THR A 79 -31.21 0.80 -10.65
CA THR A 79 -29.86 0.65 -10.07
C THR A 79 -29.35 2.04 -9.67
N GLY A 80 -28.87 2.18 -8.44
CA GLY A 80 -28.35 3.42 -7.85
C GLY A 80 -28.69 3.50 -6.36
N THR A 81 -28.26 4.57 -5.70
CA THR A 81 -28.55 4.78 -4.28
C THR A 81 -30.07 4.89 -4.05
N ALA A 82 -30.59 4.02 -3.19
CA ALA A 82 -31.96 4.05 -2.70
C ALA A 82 -31.98 4.49 -1.24
N ARG A 83 -33.07 5.12 -0.82
CA ARG A 83 -33.26 5.57 0.56
C ARG A 83 -34.60 5.09 1.11
N ILE A 84 -34.59 4.71 2.39
CA ILE A 84 -35.78 4.56 3.21
C ILE A 84 -35.82 5.73 4.19
N GLY A 85 -36.82 6.59 4.08
CA GLY A 85 -37.09 7.70 4.99
C GLY A 85 -38.26 7.40 5.92
N THR A 86 -38.36 8.18 7.00
CA THR A 86 -39.47 8.11 7.96
C THR A 86 -40.41 9.28 7.75
N GLU A 87 -41.68 9.00 7.49
CA GLU A 87 -42.74 10.00 7.29
C GLU A 87 -43.41 10.33 8.63
N SER A 88 -43.69 9.30 9.43
CA SER A 88 -44.16 9.44 10.81
C SER A 88 -43.89 8.20 11.65
N PHE A 89 -43.67 8.38 12.95
CA PHE A 89 -43.55 7.30 13.93
C PHE A 89 -43.88 7.81 15.33
N ASP A 90 -44.30 6.92 16.23
CA ASP A 90 -44.58 7.23 17.64
C ASP A 90 -43.68 6.46 18.63
N PHE A 91 -42.58 5.89 18.14
CA PHE A 91 -41.59 5.11 18.89
C PHE A 91 -40.18 5.29 18.29
N ASP A 92 -39.12 5.05 19.07
CA ASP A 92 -37.75 5.17 18.54
C ASP A 92 -37.48 4.05 17.53
N ILE A 93 -37.36 4.40 16.24
CA ILE A 93 -37.32 3.43 15.13
C ILE A 93 -35.89 3.06 14.69
N VAL A 94 -35.71 1.79 14.34
CA VAL A 94 -34.49 1.22 13.73
C VAL A 94 -34.87 0.56 12.43
N ILE A 95 -34.09 0.83 11.37
CA ILE A 95 -34.32 0.29 10.02
C ILE A 95 -33.06 -0.44 9.55
N GLY A 96 -33.23 -1.70 9.16
CA GLY A 96 -32.19 -2.52 8.52
C GLY A 96 -32.61 -2.93 7.10
N VAL A 97 -31.67 -2.89 6.17
CA VAL A 97 -31.86 -3.28 4.76
C VAL A 97 -30.80 -4.30 4.37
N GLY A 98 -31.21 -5.32 3.62
CA GLY A 98 -30.31 -6.39 3.20
C GLY A 98 -30.90 -7.27 2.10
N THR A 99 -30.20 -8.33 1.76
CA THR A 99 -30.67 -9.39 0.86
C THR A 99 -30.78 -10.72 1.59
N LEU A 100 -31.27 -11.76 0.93
CA LEU A 100 -31.25 -13.12 1.47
C LEU A 100 -30.11 -13.92 0.81
N ASP A 101 -29.33 -14.64 1.62
CA ASP A 101 -28.36 -15.61 1.12
C ASP A 101 -29.05 -16.85 0.52
N GLY A 102 -28.25 -17.76 -0.06
CA GLY A 102 -28.76 -19.02 -0.63
C GLY A 102 -29.42 -19.96 0.39
N GLY A 103 -29.29 -19.68 1.69
CA GLY A 103 -29.96 -20.38 2.80
C GLY A 103 -31.22 -19.68 3.30
N GLY A 104 -31.56 -18.49 2.80
CA GLY A 104 -32.69 -17.69 3.24
C GLY A 104 -32.42 -16.85 4.49
N ASN A 105 -31.15 -16.66 4.86
CA ASN A 105 -30.76 -15.79 5.98
C ASN A 105 -30.59 -14.34 5.50
N PHE A 106 -30.91 -13.37 6.36
CA PHE A 106 -30.69 -11.96 6.08
C PHE A 106 -29.19 -11.63 6.05
N VAL A 107 -28.75 -10.98 4.97
CA VAL A 107 -27.41 -10.42 4.78
C VAL A 107 -27.56 -8.91 4.72
N GLU A 108 -27.07 -8.22 5.75
CA GLU A 108 -27.16 -6.77 5.87
C GLU A 108 -26.36 -6.05 4.78
N GLU A 109 -26.98 -5.04 4.20
CA GLU A 109 -26.33 -4.07 3.31
C GLU A 109 -26.23 -2.68 3.95
N ALA A 110 -27.23 -2.30 4.75
CA ALA A 110 -27.21 -1.06 5.52
C ALA A 110 -28.08 -1.15 6.78
N LEU A 111 -27.68 -0.44 7.83
CA LEU A 111 -28.43 -0.32 9.08
C LEU A 111 -28.27 1.10 9.64
N ASN A 112 -29.34 1.68 10.16
CA ASN A 112 -29.27 2.97 10.85
C ASN A 112 -30.18 3.04 12.08
N THR A 113 -29.74 3.81 13.08
CA THR A 113 -30.47 4.15 14.32
C THR A 113 -31.07 5.56 14.27
N TYR A 114 -31.01 6.21 13.10
CA TYR A 114 -31.64 7.50 12.83
C TYR A 114 -32.72 7.35 11.76
N SER A 115 -33.57 8.38 11.61
CA SER A 115 -34.80 8.49 10.83
C SER A 115 -34.74 8.12 9.33
N SER A 116 -33.59 7.70 8.78
CA SER A 116 -33.49 7.21 7.40
C SER A 116 -32.27 6.31 7.17
N VAL A 117 -32.30 5.45 6.15
CA VAL A 117 -31.17 4.60 5.72
C VAL A 117 -31.01 4.64 4.20
N ALA A 118 -29.78 4.77 3.71
CA ALA A 118 -29.46 4.74 2.28
C ALA A 118 -28.57 3.53 1.95
N PHE A 119 -28.76 2.94 0.76
CA PHE A 119 -28.04 1.75 0.30
C PHE A 119 -27.97 1.71 -1.23
N GLU A 120 -27.00 0.99 -1.79
CA GLU A 120 -26.86 0.83 -3.24
C GLU A 120 -27.83 -0.24 -3.76
N ALA A 121 -28.95 0.21 -4.35
CA ALA A 121 -29.92 -0.70 -4.94
C ALA A 121 -29.48 -1.16 -6.32
N VAL A 122 -29.70 -2.45 -6.63
CA VAL A 122 -29.50 -3.02 -7.96
C VAL A 122 -30.85 -3.39 -8.57
N SER A 123 -31.12 -2.90 -9.78
CA SER A 123 -32.38 -3.16 -10.48
C SER A 123 -32.67 -4.65 -10.58
N GLY A 124 -33.86 -5.05 -10.14
CA GLY A 124 -34.32 -6.44 -10.13
C GLY A 124 -33.89 -7.25 -8.90
N THR A 125 -33.02 -6.71 -8.04
CA THR A 125 -32.69 -7.32 -6.75
C THR A 125 -33.83 -7.10 -5.77
N THR A 126 -34.16 -8.15 -5.00
CA THR A 126 -35.16 -8.07 -3.93
C THR A 126 -34.45 -7.85 -2.61
N TYR A 127 -34.72 -6.70 -2.02
CA TYR A 127 -34.23 -6.30 -0.71
C TYR A 127 -35.27 -6.66 0.35
N VAL A 128 -34.76 -7.04 1.50
CA VAL A 128 -35.54 -7.29 2.71
C VAL A 128 -35.32 -6.11 3.65
N ILE A 129 -36.39 -5.63 4.26
CA ILE A 129 -36.41 -4.48 5.15
C ILE A 129 -36.92 -4.95 6.51
N CYS A 130 -36.13 -4.71 7.55
CA CYS A 130 -36.50 -4.95 8.94
C CYS A 130 -36.80 -3.62 9.63
N VAL A 131 -37.94 -3.55 10.32
CA VAL A 131 -38.30 -2.39 11.15
C VAL A 131 -38.46 -2.86 12.59
N ALA A 132 -37.79 -2.16 13.52
CA ALA A 132 -37.76 -2.49 14.94
C ALA A 132 -37.73 -1.23 15.81
N GLY A 133 -37.95 -1.37 17.12
CA GLY A 133 -37.82 -0.30 18.10
C GLY A 133 -36.48 -0.27 18.84
N TRP A 134 -36.03 0.90 19.29
CA TRP A 134 -34.81 1.11 20.10
C TRP A 134 -35.10 1.14 21.60
N VAL A 135 -34.30 0.40 22.39
CA VAL A 135 -34.39 0.40 23.86
C VAL A 135 -33.37 1.38 24.44
N GLY A 136 -33.83 2.56 24.86
CA GLY A 136 -32.97 3.52 25.55
C GLY A 136 -33.64 4.83 25.94
N PHE A 137 -34.56 5.35 25.12
CA PHE A 137 -35.17 6.67 25.34
C PHE A 137 -36.62 6.82 24.82
N GLY A 138 -37.53 5.86 25.04
CA GLY A 138 -38.91 6.08 24.60
C GLY A 138 -39.82 4.86 24.69
N THR A 139 -40.89 4.90 23.92
CA THR A 139 -41.73 3.74 23.57
C THR A 139 -40.97 2.86 22.57
N GLU A 140 -41.02 1.53 22.75
CA GLU A 140 -40.30 0.53 21.93
C GLU A 140 -41.19 -0.08 20.83
N GLU A 141 -42.50 0.12 20.96
CA GLU A 141 -43.51 -0.38 20.04
C GLU A 141 -44.44 0.75 19.65
N GLY A 142 -44.92 0.69 18.41
CA GLY A 142 -45.78 1.72 17.89
C GLY A 142 -46.17 1.51 16.44
N THR A 143 -46.62 2.60 15.84
CA THR A 143 -46.99 2.68 14.44
C THR A 143 -45.99 3.54 13.69
N PHE A 144 -45.76 3.20 12.43
CA PHE A 144 -44.84 3.92 11.56
C PHE A 144 -45.41 4.05 10.14
N GLU A 145 -44.94 5.09 9.46
CA GLU A 145 -45.07 5.29 8.01
C GLU A 145 -43.68 5.59 7.45
N LEU A 146 -43.26 4.79 6.48
CA LEU A 146 -41.96 4.88 5.82
C LEU A 146 -42.16 5.06 4.32
N ASN A 147 -41.17 5.65 3.66
CA ASN A 147 -41.08 5.69 2.20
C ASN A 147 -39.82 4.96 1.73
N ILE A 148 -39.85 4.39 0.53
CA ILE A 148 -38.66 3.85 -0.14
C ILE A 148 -38.61 4.29 -1.60
N GLY A 149 -37.48 4.87 -2.00
CA GLY A 149 -37.32 5.56 -3.28
C GLY A 149 -35.87 5.65 -3.76
N PRO A 150 -35.63 6.17 -4.98
CA PRO A 150 -34.32 6.67 -5.36
C PRO A 150 -33.87 7.75 -4.37
N ASP A 151 -32.60 7.72 -3.98
CA ASP A 151 -32.00 8.76 -3.17
C ASP A 151 -31.72 9.99 -4.06
N GLU A 152 -32.73 10.84 -4.25
CA GLU A 152 -32.58 12.08 -5.02
C GLU A 152 -31.83 13.12 -4.17
N PRO A 153 -30.69 13.65 -4.64
CA PRO A 153 -29.95 14.65 -3.88
C PRO A 153 -30.68 15.99 -3.89
N VAL A 154 -30.56 16.73 -2.79
CA VAL A 154 -30.92 18.15 -2.78
C VAL A 154 -29.87 18.90 -3.58
N VAL A 155 -30.29 19.52 -4.68
CA VAL A 155 -29.40 20.29 -5.54
C VAL A 155 -29.34 21.72 -5.05
N ILE A 156 -28.15 22.19 -4.70
CA ILE A 156 -27.90 23.59 -4.41
C ILE A 156 -27.67 24.30 -5.75
N SER A 157 -28.51 25.28 -6.08
CA SER A 157 -28.46 25.99 -7.36
C SER A 157 -27.75 27.33 -7.27
N SER A 158 -27.69 27.91 -6.08
CA SER A 158 -27.02 29.18 -5.83
C SER A 158 -26.78 29.38 -4.34
N LEU A 159 -25.69 30.04 -3.99
CA LEU A 159 -25.44 30.52 -2.64
C LEU A 159 -24.98 31.98 -2.73
N SER A 160 -25.57 32.86 -1.94
CA SER A 160 -25.18 34.28 -1.87
C SER A 160 -25.47 34.86 -0.49
N VAL A 161 -24.84 35.98 -0.16
CA VAL A 161 -25.18 36.79 1.02
C VAL A 161 -25.41 38.24 0.58
N ASP A 162 -26.37 38.91 1.19
CA ASP A 162 -26.68 40.31 0.91
C ASP A 162 -25.48 41.24 1.15
N ARG A 163 -24.68 40.93 2.17
CA ARG A 163 -23.42 41.62 2.49
C ARG A 163 -22.47 40.72 3.26
N ARG A 164 -21.18 40.98 3.11
CA ARG A 164 -20.12 40.20 3.76
C ARG A 164 -19.57 40.86 5.04
N VAL A 165 -20.18 41.96 5.50
CA VAL A 165 -19.78 42.66 6.72
C VAL A 165 -21.01 42.98 7.56
N ALA A 166 -20.98 42.55 8.82
CA ALA A 166 -21.92 42.92 9.87
C ALA A 166 -21.23 43.82 10.90
N THR A 167 -21.98 44.76 11.47
CA THR A 167 -21.48 45.69 12.51
C THR A 167 -22.49 45.77 13.64
N PRO A 168 -22.13 46.30 14.83
CA PRO A 168 -23.10 46.53 15.89
C PRO A 168 -24.29 47.42 15.47
N SER A 169 -24.07 48.37 14.56
CA SER A 169 -25.14 49.25 14.02
C SER A 169 -26.02 48.56 12.98
N GLU A 170 -25.49 47.54 12.31
CA GLU A 170 -26.21 46.75 11.31
C GLU A 170 -25.83 45.27 11.50
N PRO A 171 -26.46 44.55 12.45
CA PRO A 171 -25.97 43.25 12.91
C PRO A 171 -26.58 42.05 12.17
N THR A 172 -27.43 42.25 11.17
CA THR A 172 -28.11 41.13 10.47
C THR A 172 -27.57 40.91 9.07
N VAL A 173 -27.18 39.70 8.74
CA VAL A 173 -26.83 39.28 7.36
C VAL A 173 -27.81 38.23 6.90
N THR A 174 -28.13 38.22 5.61
CA THR A 174 -29.11 37.29 5.04
C THR A 174 -28.46 36.47 3.94
N PHE A 175 -28.32 35.18 4.20
CA PHE A 175 -27.91 34.23 3.17
C PHE A 175 -29.11 33.90 2.29
N SER A 176 -28.89 33.78 0.99
CA SER A 176 -29.88 33.30 0.03
C SER A 176 -29.38 32.00 -0.56
N VAL A 177 -30.08 30.90 -0.26
CA VAL A 177 -29.74 29.54 -0.70
C VAL A 177 -30.79 29.11 -1.71
N GLY A 178 -30.34 28.84 -2.93
CA GLY A 178 -31.16 28.26 -3.98
C GLY A 178 -31.12 26.76 -3.86
N LEU A 179 -32.28 26.13 -3.67
CA LEU A 179 -32.41 24.70 -3.48
C LEU A 179 -33.44 24.16 -4.46
N SER A 180 -33.23 22.93 -4.92
CA SER A 180 -34.22 22.19 -5.68
C SER A 180 -34.19 20.73 -5.31
N HIS A 181 -35.39 20.16 -5.18
CA HIS A 181 -35.62 18.74 -4.94
C HIS A 181 -36.94 18.34 -5.59
N SER A 182 -37.03 17.12 -6.12
CA SER A 182 -38.19 16.66 -6.90
C SER A 182 -39.49 16.62 -6.09
N ALA A 183 -39.38 16.32 -4.79
CA ALA A 183 -40.49 16.35 -3.83
C ALA A 183 -40.87 17.76 -3.36
N GLY A 184 -40.03 18.76 -3.66
CA GLY A 184 -40.10 20.07 -3.01
C GLY A 184 -39.31 20.13 -1.72
N ILE A 185 -38.90 21.32 -1.31
CA ILE A 185 -38.37 21.63 0.01
C ILE A 185 -39.49 22.27 0.82
N GLU A 186 -39.80 21.69 1.97
CA GLU A 186 -40.88 22.13 2.85
C GLU A 186 -40.37 22.89 4.07
N TRP A 187 -39.14 22.65 4.51
CA TRP A 187 -38.55 23.36 5.65
C TRP A 187 -37.02 23.38 5.60
N LEU A 188 -36.38 24.29 6.35
CA LEU A 188 -34.94 24.30 6.55
C LEU A 188 -34.51 24.93 7.88
N SER A 189 -33.31 24.57 8.34
CA SER A 189 -32.56 25.26 9.39
C SER A 189 -31.09 25.45 8.99
N SER A 190 -30.35 26.28 9.72
CA SER A 190 -28.95 26.55 9.38
C SER A 190 -28.13 27.03 10.58
N GLY A 191 -26.82 26.75 10.54
CA GLY A 191 -25.84 27.22 11.51
C GLY A 191 -24.76 28.11 10.90
N LEU A 192 -24.46 29.22 11.57
CA LEU A 192 -23.32 30.09 11.30
C LEU A 192 -22.31 29.97 12.44
N VAL A 193 -21.03 29.74 12.12
CA VAL A 193 -19.98 29.46 13.12
C VAL A 193 -18.78 30.40 12.98
N SER A 194 -18.14 30.76 14.10
CA SER A 194 -16.89 31.53 14.11
C SER A 194 -15.72 30.70 13.61
N LYS A 195 -14.90 31.26 12.71
CA LYS A 195 -13.60 30.71 12.30
C LYS A 195 -12.49 31.60 12.91
N PRO A 196 -11.34 31.05 13.31
CA PRO A 196 -10.90 29.68 13.08
C PRO A 196 -11.30 28.68 14.20
N ASP A 197 -11.78 29.12 15.36
CA ASP A 197 -11.88 28.25 16.55
C ASP A 197 -13.22 27.52 16.77
N TYR A 198 -14.23 27.75 15.94
CA TYR A 198 -15.54 27.08 15.99
C TYR A 198 -16.27 27.16 17.34
N GLU A 199 -15.87 28.10 18.20
CA GLU A 199 -16.39 28.18 19.57
C GLU A 199 -17.80 28.80 19.62
N PHE A 200 -18.14 29.70 18.69
CA PHE A 200 -19.37 30.45 18.73
C PHE A 200 -20.29 30.12 17.55
N TRP A 201 -21.58 29.92 17.87
CA TRP A 201 -22.61 29.49 16.93
C TRP A 201 -23.81 30.42 16.95
N LEU A 202 -24.34 30.73 15.78
CA LEU A 202 -25.68 31.28 15.60
C LEU A 202 -26.52 30.25 14.87
N TYR A 203 -27.76 30.06 15.32
CA TYR A 203 -28.70 29.11 14.74
C TYR A 203 -29.88 29.88 14.14
N TYR A 204 -30.33 29.44 12.97
CA TYR A 204 -31.56 29.88 12.35
C TYR A 204 -32.52 28.70 12.25
N GLU A 205 -33.65 28.80 12.96
CA GLU A 205 -34.77 27.86 12.89
C GLU A 205 -36.10 28.65 12.85
N PRO A 206 -36.89 28.53 11.77
CA PRO A 206 -38.16 29.25 11.63
C PRO A 206 -39.31 28.49 12.32
N TYR A 207 -39.31 28.46 13.65
CA TYR A 207 -40.28 27.70 14.47
C TYR A 207 -41.77 28.04 14.24
N GLU A 208 -42.08 29.18 13.64
CA GLU A 208 -43.47 29.67 13.50
C GLU A 208 -44.07 29.42 12.11
N GLU A 209 -43.32 28.89 11.15
CA GLU A 209 -43.77 28.74 9.76
C GLU A 209 -43.43 27.35 9.19
N TYR A 210 -44.48 26.53 8.98
CA TYR A 210 -44.38 25.19 8.42
C TYR A 210 -45.58 24.88 7.49
N PRO A 211 -45.36 24.52 6.21
CA PRO A 211 -44.07 24.53 5.52
C PRO A 211 -43.54 25.96 5.33
N LEU A 212 -42.22 26.13 5.27
CA LEU A 212 -41.53 27.39 5.02
C LEU A 212 -41.51 27.70 3.50
N PRO A 213 -42.32 28.66 3.02
CA PRO A 213 -42.34 28.98 1.60
C PRO A 213 -41.02 29.62 1.15
N PRO A 214 -40.55 29.36 -0.09
CA PRO A 214 -39.37 30.04 -0.61
C PRO A 214 -39.66 31.53 -0.79
N SER A 215 -38.64 32.36 -0.55
CA SER A 215 -38.69 33.81 -0.80
C SER A 215 -38.92 34.16 -2.27
N SER A 216 -38.51 33.27 -3.19
CA SER A 216 -38.82 33.34 -4.61
C SER A 216 -38.77 31.95 -5.27
N GLY A 217 -39.51 31.74 -6.35
CA GLY A 217 -39.60 30.44 -7.04
C GLY A 217 -40.73 29.57 -6.51
N SER A 218 -40.48 28.27 -6.36
CA SER A 218 -41.45 27.27 -5.89
C SER A 218 -40.77 26.27 -4.94
N PRO A 219 -41.51 25.49 -4.14
CA PRO A 219 -40.92 24.47 -3.27
C PRO A 219 -40.00 23.47 -4.01
N VAL A 220 -40.31 23.12 -5.26
CA VAL A 220 -39.50 22.19 -6.09
C VAL A 220 -38.20 22.83 -6.59
N SER A 221 -38.16 24.15 -6.72
CA SER A 221 -36.99 24.92 -7.15
C SER A 221 -37.20 26.37 -6.75
N GLY A 222 -36.50 26.79 -5.69
CA GLY A 222 -36.74 28.07 -5.02
C GLY A 222 -35.49 28.62 -4.36
N VAL A 223 -35.63 29.83 -3.82
CA VAL A 223 -34.58 30.48 -3.03
C VAL A 223 -35.14 30.80 -1.65
N TRP A 224 -34.44 30.36 -0.61
CA TRP A 224 -34.77 30.65 0.78
C TRP A 224 -33.80 31.67 1.36
N GLN A 225 -34.33 32.59 2.18
CA GLN A 225 -33.56 33.62 2.85
C GLN A 225 -33.37 33.23 4.32
N ILE A 226 -32.11 33.18 4.75
CA ILE A 226 -31.66 32.73 6.06
C ILE A 226 -30.99 33.90 6.78
N PRO A 227 -31.73 34.70 7.56
CA PRO A 227 -31.17 35.81 8.31
C PRO A 227 -30.47 35.34 9.59
N PHE A 228 -29.22 35.76 9.77
CA PHE A 228 -28.48 35.64 11.03
C PHE A 228 -28.29 37.02 11.65
N THR A 229 -28.69 37.19 12.91
CA THR A 229 -28.49 38.43 13.67
C THR A 229 -27.42 38.22 14.74
N PHE A 230 -26.30 38.94 14.63
CA PHE A 230 -25.25 38.93 15.63
C PHE A 230 -25.72 39.61 16.94
N PRO A 231 -25.55 38.96 18.10
CA PRO A 231 -25.92 39.56 19.39
C PRO A 231 -25.01 40.74 19.75
N GLN A 232 -25.46 41.59 20.67
CA GLN A 232 -24.62 42.67 21.20
C GLN A 232 -23.39 42.08 21.90
N GLY A 233 -22.20 42.55 21.51
CA GLY A 233 -20.93 42.01 22.02
C GLY A 233 -20.53 40.68 21.36
N ALA A 234 -21.12 40.35 20.20
CA ALA A 234 -20.62 39.27 19.37
C ALA A 234 -19.11 39.44 19.09
N ARG A 235 -18.44 38.33 18.96
CA ARG A 235 -17.00 38.30 18.73
C ARG A 235 -16.68 38.80 17.32
N GLU A 236 -15.72 39.72 17.24
CA GLU A 236 -15.13 40.14 15.98
C GLU A 236 -14.38 38.99 15.32
N GLY A 237 -14.54 38.84 14.02
CA GLY A 237 -13.88 37.77 13.29
C GLY A 237 -14.64 37.35 12.05
N VAL A 238 -14.12 36.28 11.44
CA VAL A 238 -14.74 35.61 10.29
C VAL A 238 -15.77 34.62 10.79
N TRP A 239 -16.93 34.63 10.17
CA TRP A 239 -18.02 33.70 10.39
C TRP A 239 -18.39 33.04 9.07
N CYS A 240 -18.71 31.76 9.11
CA CYS A 240 -19.02 30.97 7.92
C CYS A 240 -20.34 30.23 8.09
N LEU A 241 -21.04 30.03 6.98
CA LEU A 241 -22.22 29.18 6.93
C LEU A 241 -21.75 27.72 7.02
N ASN A 242 -21.98 27.09 8.16
CA ASN A 242 -21.45 25.76 8.46
C ASN A 242 -22.31 24.65 7.87
N TYR A 243 -23.63 24.82 7.92
CA TYR A 243 -24.56 23.84 7.38
C TYR A 243 -25.90 24.47 7.02
N VAL A 244 -26.63 23.81 6.13
CA VAL A 244 -28.06 24.01 5.91
C VAL A 244 -28.73 22.64 6.01
N SER A 245 -29.61 22.47 6.99
CA SER A 245 -30.46 21.28 7.05
C SER A 245 -31.77 21.57 6.33
N VAL A 246 -32.28 20.64 5.54
CA VAL A 246 -33.53 20.79 4.79
C VAL A 246 -34.43 19.59 5.05
N GLU A 247 -35.73 19.83 5.05
CA GLU A 247 -36.75 18.80 5.01
C GLU A 247 -37.47 18.91 3.67
N ASP A 248 -37.53 17.80 2.94
CA ASP A 248 -38.21 17.74 1.65
C ASP A 248 -39.72 17.50 1.77
N GLY A 249 -40.45 17.51 0.66
CA GLY A 249 -41.90 17.26 0.63
C GLY A 249 -42.33 15.81 0.91
N ASN A 250 -41.37 14.92 1.20
CA ASN A 250 -41.60 13.59 1.73
C ASN A 250 -41.08 13.47 3.18
N PHE A 251 -40.90 14.60 3.88
CA PHE A 251 -40.43 14.69 5.26
C PHE A 251 -39.03 14.09 5.50
N ASP A 252 -38.19 14.01 4.46
CA ASP A 252 -36.82 13.50 4.57
C ASP A 252 -35.84 14.62 4.92
N TYR A 253 -35.06 14.42 5.99
CA TYR A 253 -34.07 15.37 6.48
C TYR A 253 -32.73 15.19 5.76
N ARG A 254 -32.22 16.26 5.16
CA ARG A 254 -30.89 16.33 4.58
C ARG A 254 -30.04 17.37 5.28
N PHE A 255 -28.80 17.00 5.54
CA PHE A 255 -27.81 17.90 6.09
C PHE A 255 -26.81 18.25 4.98
N LEU A 256 -26.81 19.51 4.56
CA LEU A 256 -25.86 20.05 3.60
C LEU A 256 -24.72 20.66 4.40
N GLU A 257 -23.57 20.02 4.39
CA GLU A 257 -22.39 20.44 5.15
C GLU A 257 -21.61 21.54 4.43
N GLU A 258 -20.55 22.05 5.07
CA GLU A 258 -19.73 23.11 4.51
C GLU A 258 -19.20 22.73 3.11
N ASP A 259 -18.76 21.49 2.92
CA ASP A 259 -18.25 21.00 1.64
C ASP A 259 -19.31 20.99 0.53
N ASP A 260 -20.55 20.60 0.85
CA ASP A 260 -21.68 20.63 -0.10
C ASP A 260 -21.97 22.07 -0.53
N LEU A 261 -21.94 22.99 0.44
CA LEU A 261 -22.15 24.42 0.20
C LEU A 261 -20.99 25.05 -0.59
N GLN A 262 -19.77 24.51 -0.48
CA GLN A 262 -18.61 24.95 -1.25
C GLN A 262 -18.59 24.43 -2.70
N ALA A 263 -19.28 23.32 -2.99
CA ALA A 263 -19.32 22.75 -4.33
C ALA A 263 -19.98 23.67 -5.39
N VAL A 264 -20.84 24.60 -4.95
CA VAL A 264 -21.53 25.59 -5.80
C VAL A 264 -20.80 26.94 -5.90
N GLY A 265 -19.70 27.14 -5.17
CA GLY A 265 -18.90 28.36 -5.14
C GLY A 265 -18.08 28.50 -3.84
N SER A 266 -17.15 29.45 -3.77
CA SER A 266 -16.33 29.66 -2.55
C SER A 266 -17.19 29.86 -1.29
N PRO A 267 -16.74 29.38 -0.11
CA PRO A 267 -17.49 29.51 1.13
C PRO A 267 -17.83 30.98 1.37
N ILE A 268 -19.12 31.26 1.61
CA ILE A 268 -19.56 32.62 1.84
C ILE A 268 -19.28 32.98 3.29
N THR A 269 -18.10 33.55 3.50
CA THR A 269 -17.70 34.16 4.76
C THR A 269 -18.29 35.55 4.93
N VAL A 270 -18.67 35.84 6.17
CA VAL A 270 -19.10 37.15 6.67
C VAL A 270 -18.16 37.55 7.79
N VAL A 271 -17.76 38.82 7.82
CA VAL A 271 -17.01 39.39 8.93
C VAL A 271 -17.96 40.14 9.86
N TYR A 272 -17.88 39.86 11.16
CA TYR A 272 -18.40 40.75 12.18
C TYR A 272 -17.26 41.68 12.64
N ASP A 273 -17.42 42.98 12.42
CA ASP A 273 -16.43 44.02 12.71
C ASP A 273 -17.07 45.10 13.60
N ASP A 274 -16.52 45.37 14.78
CA ASP A 274 -16.93 46.49 15.62
C ASP A 274 -15.95 47.65 15.44
N PRO A 275 -16.35 48.72 14.71
CA PRO A 275 -15.47 49.85 14.41
C PRO A 275 -14.89 50.55 15.65
N ALA A 276 -15.44 50.32 16.84
CA ALA A 276 -14.92 50.84 18.10
C ALA A 276 -13.58 50.23 18.51
N ASN A 277 -13.23 49.03 18.02
CA ASN A 277 -12.00 48.30 18.38
C ASN A 277 -10.82 48.55 17.41
N GLY A 278 -11.06 49.30 16.33
CA GLY A 278 -10.11 49.49 15.24
C GLY A 278 -10.42 48.56 14.06
N PRO A 279 -9.75 48.72 12.91
CA PRO A 279 -10.01 47.89 11.75
C PRO A 279 -9.54 46.46 12.00
N LEU A 280 -10.41 45.48 11.81
CA LEU A 280 -10.02 44.08 11.78
C LEU A 280 -9.05 43.82 10.61
N LEU A 281 -7.88 43.24 10.91
CA LEU A 281 -6.85 42.89 9.95
C LEU A 281 -6.60 41.39 9.97
N PHE A 282 -6.32 40.83 8.80
CA PHE A 282 -6.00 39.42 8.59
C PHE A 282 -4.56 39.25 8.13
N ASP A 283 -3.89 38.23 8.65
CA ASP A 283 -2.54 37.87 8.26
C ASP A 283 -2.56 36.95 7.04
N ILE A 284 -1.99 37.43 5.94
CA ILE A 284 -1.71 36.63 4.77
C ILE A 284 -0.22 36.36 4.78
N SER A 285 0.16 35.11 5.05
CA SER A 285 1.56 34.70 5.12
C SER A 285 1.90 33.69 4.03
N ALA A 286 3.17 33.68 3.63
CA ALA A 286 3.67 32.75 2.63
C ALA A 286 5.11 32.33 2.94
N GLN A 287 5.45 31.07 2.68
CA GLN A 287 6.83 30.57 2.78
C GLN A 287 7.23 29.76 1.53
N PRO A 288 8.53 29.77 1.15
CA PRO A 288 9.03 28.89 0.11
C PRO A 288 9.24 27.48 0.67
N GLU A 289 8.90 26.46 -0.12
CA GLU A 289 9.07 25.05 0.22
C GLU A 289 9.79 24.32 -0.93
N PRO A 290 11.03 23.84 -0.73
CA PRO A 290 11.86 24.04 0.45
C PRO A 290 12.32 25.51 0.55
N ALA A 291 12.75 25.92 1.74
CA ALA A 291 13.20 27.30 1.99
C ALA A 291 14.36 27.75 1.09
N LEU A 292 15.17 26.79 0.61
CA LEU A 292 16.32 27.01 -0.28
C LEU A 292 15.90 27.17 -1.74
N GLY A 293 14.70 26.70 -2.12
CA GLY A 293 14.26 26.62 -3.51
C GLY A 293 13.88 27.97 -4.13
N GLY A 294 13.55 28.96 -3.31
CA GLY A 294 13.21 30.29 -3.82
C GLY A 294 12.87 31.30 -2.74
N THR A 295 12.28 32.40 -3.19
CA THR A 295 11.75 33.46 -2.32
C THR A 295 10.29 33.71 -2.63
N VAL A 296 9.52 34.00 -1.58
CA VAL A 296 8.12 34.40 -1.70
C VAL A 296 7.90 35.75 -1.02
N ILE A 297 7.12 36.63 -1.66
CA ILE A 297 6.80 37.97 -1.17
C ILE A 297 5.32 38.29 -1.40
N GLY A 298 4.81 39.33 -0.74
CA GLY A 298 3.43 39.82 -0.90
C GLY A 298 2.50 39.55 0.28
N GLY A 299 2.98 38.86 1.32
CA GLY A 299 2.28 38.70 2.59
C GLY A 299 2.27 39.96 3.46
N GLY A 300 1.51 39.92 4.55
CA GLY A 300 1.33 41.02 5.51
C GLY A 300 -0.07 41.04 6.11
N SER A 301 -0.37 42.12 6.86
CA SER A 301 -1.68 42.33 7.48
C SER A 301 -2.57 43.20 6.60
N PHE A 302 -3.75 42.68 6.23
CA PHE A 302 -4.65 43.31 5.27
C PHE A 302 -6.08 43.39 5.81
N SER A 303 -6.84 44.38 5.34
CA SER A 303 -8.26 44.51 5.67
C SER A 303 -9.11 43.48 4.94
N PHE A 304 -10.26 43.10 5.50
CA PHE A 304 -11.23 42.23 4.83
C PHE A 304 -11.60 42.74 3.42
N ALA A 305 -11.81 41.80 2.48
CA ALA A 305 -12.19 42.06 1.09
C ALA A 305 -11.22 42.95 0.30
N SER A 306 -10.02 43.21 0.84
CA SER A 306 -8.90 43.76 0.07
C SER A 306 -8.22 42.65 -0.72
N ASN A 307 -7.32 43.04 -1.64
CA ASN A 307 -6.54 42.11 -2.44
C ASN A 307 -5.06 42.31 -2.18
N THR A 308 -4.32 41.20 -2.15
CA THR A 308 -2.85 41.19 -2.24
C THR A 308 -2.41 40.27 -3.38
N THR A 309 -1.12 40.26 -3.69
CA THR A 309 -0.53 39.35 -4.68
C THR A 309 0.74 38.74 -4.14
N LEU A 310 0.71 37.41 -3.96
CA LEU A 310 1.89 36.64 -3.61
C LEU A 310 2.71 36.40 -4.88
N ASN A 311 4.03 36.59 -4.81
CA ASN A 311 4.94 36.32 -5.91
C ASN A 311 6.07 35.41 -5.46
N ALA A 312 6.30 34.35 -6.22
CA ALA A 312 7.38 33.40 -6.05
C ALA A 312 8.49 33.66 -7.07
N THR A 313 9.74 33.63 -6.63
CA THR A 313 10.93 33.73 -7.49
C THR A 313 11.86 32.56 -7.17
N PRO A 314 12.06 31.61 -8.10
CA PRO A 314 12.98 30.48 -7.91
C PRO A 314 14.43 30.94 -7.76
N ASN A 315 15.19 30.25 -6.93
CA ASN A 315 16.64 30.37 -6.89
C ASN A 315 17.28 29.59 -8.06
N PRO A 316 18.54 29.89 -8.45
CA PRO A 316 19.21 29.15 -9.52
C PRO A 316 19.24 27.64 -9.28
N GLY A 317 18.85 26.86 -10.28
CA GLY A 317 18.76 25.39 -10.19
C GLY A 317 17.40 24.87 -9.72
N PHE A 318 16.44 25.74 -9.42
CA PHE A 318 15.07 25.40 -9.07
C PHE A 318 14.06 25.99 -10.04
N ASP A 319 12.93 25.30 -10.18
CA ASP A 319 11.72 25.82 -10.81
C ASP A 319 10.59 25.97 -9.78
N PHE A 320 9.75 26.98 -9.98
CA PHE A 320 8.50 27.10 -9.23
C PHE A 320 7.48 26.13 -9.82
N VAL A 321 6.83 25.35 -8.97
CA VAL A 321 5.83 24.36 -9.39
C VAL A 321 4.42 24.91 -9.14
N GLU A 322 4.12 25.24 -7.89
CA GLU A 322 2.76 25.60 -7.49
C GLU A 322 2.68 26.34 -6.16
N TRP A 323 1.55 27.00 -5.95
CA TRP A 323 1.10 27.50 -4.68
C TRP A 323 0.16 26.50 -4.05
N ARG A 324 0.41 26.17 -2.79
CA ARG A 324 -0.52 25.44 -1.94
C ARG A 324 -1.04 26.35 -0.85
N ARG A 325 -2.33 26.25 -0.55
CA ARG A 325 -2.92 26.85 0.65
C ARG A 325 -2.94 25.79 1.74
N VAL A 326 -2.43 26.16 2.90
CA VAL A 326 -2.46 25.31 4.11
C VAL A 326 -3.69 25.72 4.90
N ASP A 327 -4.62 24.79 5.09
CA ASP A 327 -5.73 25.01 6.02
C ASP A 327 -5.26 24.66 7.44
N PRO A 328 -5.39 25.56 8.42
CA PRO A 328 -5.01 25.26 9.80
C PRO A 328 -5.89 24.18 10.48
N PHE A 329 -7.01 23.76 9.88
CA PHE A 329 -7.96 22.79 10.48
C PHE A 329 -7.96 21.42 9.84
N PHE A 330 -7.57 21.35 8.58
CA PHE A 330 -7.45 20.11 7.85
C PHE A 330 -5.97 19.93 7.56
N ASP A 331 -5.38 18.79 7.93
CA ASP A 331 -4.00 18.42 7.57
C ASP A 331 -3.81 18.21 6.05
N HIS A 332 -4.58 18.93 5.23
CA HIS A 332 -4.63 18.84 3.77
C HIS A 332 -4.17 20.17 3.16
N GLU A 333 -3.14 20.09 2.35
CA GLU A 333 -2.69 21.17 1.49
C GLU A 333 -3.51 21.16 0.20
N MET A 334 -4.02 22.32 -0.22
CA MET A 334 -4.75 22.44 -1.49
C MET A 334 -3.94 23.22 -2.51
N VAL A 335 -3.70 22.63 -3.68
CA VAL A 335 -3.09 23.34 -4.82
C VAL A 335 -4.06 24.42 -5.31
N VAL A 336 -3.62 25.68 -5.27
CA VAL A 336 -4.45 26.84 -5.65
C VAL A 336 -4.01 27.50 -6.96
N SER A 337 -2.76 27.33 -7.38
CA SER A 337 -2.24 27.92 -8.63
C SER A 337 -0.88 27.31 -9.01
N SER A 338 -0.64 27.08 -10.30
CA SER A 338 0.70 26.78 -10.85
C SER A 338 1.43 28.03 -11.36
N ALA A 339 0.80 29.21 -11.30
CA ALA A 339 1.44 30.46 -11.70
C ALA A 339 2.25 31.05 -10.53
N PRO A 340 3.49 31.54 -10.75
CA PRO A 340 4.32 32.11 -9.69
C PRO A 340 3.75 33.41 -9.10
N SER A 341 2.78 34.04 -9.77
CA SER A 341 2.02 35.19 -9.26
C SER A 341 0.60 34.75 -8.90
N LEU A 342 0.26 34.84 -7.61
CA LEU A 342 -1.03 34.44 -7.06
C LEU A 342 -1.79 35.66 -6.52
N PRO A 343 -2.85 36.13 -7.19
CA PRO A 343 -3.76 37.12 -6.61
C PRO A 343 -4.57 36.47 -5.48
N VAL A 344 -4.56 37.09 -4.30
CA VAL A 344 -5.28 36.61 -3.10
C VAL A 344 -6.31 37.64 -2.68
N ALA A 345 -7.58 37.23 -2.62
CA ALA A 345 -8.63 37.97 -1.96
C ALA A 345 -8.58 37.68 -0.45
N VAL A 346 -8.58 38.74 0.37
CA VAL A 346 -8.42 38.62 1.82
C VAL A 346 -9.77 38.36 2.45
N GLU A 347 -10.04 37.08 2.75
CA GLU A 347 -11.31 36.64 3.37
C GLU A 347 -11.15 36.20 4.83
N GLY A 348 -9.91 36.13 5.32
CA GLY A 348 -9.52 35.68 6.64
C GLY A 348 -8.00 35.48 6.69
N ASP A 349 -7.49 34.98 7.81
CA ASP A 349 -6.10 34.56 7.92
C ASP A 349 -5.83 33.39 6.95
N ALA A 350 -4.68 33.41 6.28
CA ALA A 350 -4.30 32.36 5.35
C ALA A 350 -2.78 32.18 5.27
N PHE A 351 -2.35 30.93 5.18
CA PHE A 351 -0.96 30.55 4.98
C PHE A 351 -0.80 29.82 3.64
N PHE A 352 0.23 30.21 2.88
CA PHE A 352 0.54 29.64 1.58
C PHE A 352 1.98 29.11 1.52
N LEU A 353 2.16 27.96 0.86
CA LEU A 353 3.46 27.43 0.50
C LEU A 353 3.70 27.64 -0.98
N GLY A 354 4.81 28.29 -1.32
CA GLY A 354 5.31 28.33 -2.69
C GLY A 354 6.25 27.16 -2.91
N VAL A 355 5.81 26.17 -3.67
CA VAL A 355 6.53 24.90 -3.88
C VAL A 355 7.54 25.06 -5.02
N PHE A 356 8.78 24.68 -4.74
CA PHE A 356 9.90 24.70 -5.67
C PHE A 356 10.51 23.31 -5.77
N ARG A 357 10.99 22.95 -6.96
CA ARG A 357 11.69 21.69 -7.20
C ARG A 357 13.01 21.91 -7.93
N PRO A 358 14.00 21.04 -7.74
CA PRO A 358 15.21 21.08 -8.53
C PRO A 358 14.90 20.90 -10.02
N GLN A 359 15.60 21.62 -10.89
CA GLN A 359 15.36 21.56 -12.34
C GLN A 359 15.66 20.19 -12.94
N ASN A 360 16.54 19.42 -12.30
CA ASN A 360 16.94 18.09 -12.74
C ASN A 360 16.36 16.98 -11.85
N ASP A 361 15.22 17.24 -11.20
CA ASP A 361 14.47 16.27 -10.42
C ASP A 361 13.86 15.16 -11.30
N ASP A 362 13.23 15.54 -12.42
CA ASP A 362 12.66 14.55 -13.34
C ASP A 362 13.73 13.94 -14.26
N PHE A 363 13.61 12.64 -14.54
CA PHE A 363 14.44 11.91 -15.51
C PHE A 363 14.47 12.59 -16.88
N ALA A 364 13.32 13.11 -17.33
CA ALA A 364 13.23 13.83 -18.61
C ALA A 364 14.00 15.16 -18.62
N ASN A 365 14.23 15.74 -17.45
CA ASN A 365 14.92 17.02 -17.25
C ASN A 365 16.37 16.84 -16.75
N ALA A 366 16.91 15.62 -16.81
CA ALA A 366 18.28 15.32 -16.42
C ALA A 366 19.29 16.29 -17.05
N THR A 367 20.19 16.84 -16.24
CA THR A 367 21.19 17.80 -16.72
C THR A 367 22.24 17.09 -17.59
N ASP A 368 22.36 17.50 -18.85
CA ASP A 368 23.35 16.94 -19.79
C ASP A 368 24.76 17.51 -19.55
N LEU A 369 25.67 16.64 -19.13
CA LEU A 369 27.08 16.94 -18.89
C LEU A 369 27.94 16.76 -20.16
N GLY A 370 27.36 16.28 -21.26
CA GLY A 370 28.04 15.99 -22.51
C GLY A 370 28.97 14.78 -22.39
N ASN A 371 30.13 14.86 -23.06
CA ASN A 371 31.12 13.77 -23.12
C ASN A 371 32.57 14.15 -22.71
N PRO A 372 32.81 15.06 -21.75
CA PRO A 372 34.17 15.36 -21.33
C PRO A 372 34.80 14.18 -20.57
N ALA A 373 36.10 13.98 -20.74
CA ALA A 373 36.88 12.95 -20.02
C ALA A 373 36.98 13.22 -18.51
N SER A 374 36.68 14.44 -18.07
CA SER A 374 36.57 14.78 -16.66
C SER A 374 35.53 15.89 -16.44
N VAL A 375 34.73 15.75 -15.40
CA VAL A 375 33.79 16.73 -14.86
C VAL A 375 34.19 16.99 -13.42
N THR A 376 34.48 18.24 -13.04
CA THR A 376 34.97 18.57 -11.68
C THR A 376 34.08 19.56 -10.93
N SER A 377 32.94 19.95 -11.51
CA SER A 377 32.10 21.03 -10.99
C SER A 377 30.63 20.90 -11.40
N ALA A 378 30.15 19.68 -11.64
CA ALA A 378 28.71 19.50 -11.79
C ALA A 378 28.08 19.63 -10.39
N SER A 379 27.01 20.39 -10.29
CA SER A 379 26.26 20.53 -9.06
C SER A 379 24.76 20.59 -9.33
N GLY A 380 23.98 20.33 -8.30
CA GLY A 380 22.51 20.40 -8.31
C GLY A 380 21.97 20.37 -6.89
N TRP A 381 20.68 20.16 -6.77
CA TRP A 381 19.97 20.08 -5.50
C TRP A 381 19.00 18.91 -5.55
N ASN A 382 18.81 18.22 -4.44
CA ASN A 382 17.72 17.25 -4.30
C ASN A 382 16.56 17.79 -3.44
N ALA A 383 16.75 18.91 -2.74
CA ALA A 383 15.74 19.46 -1.84
C ALA A 383 14.43 19.78 -2.57
N GLY A 384 13.30 19.29 -2.06
CA GLY A 384 11.99 19.41 -2.71
C GLY A 384 11.77 18.55 -3.96
N GLY A 385 12.77 17.76 -4.37
CA GLY A 385 12.63 16.75 -5.41
C GLY A 385 11.61 15.66 -5.07
N GLY A 386 11.28 14.84 -6.06
CA GLY A 386 10.35 13.73 -5.94
C GLY A 386 10.91 12.44 -6.54
N VAL A 387 10.10 11.39 -6.43
CA VAL A 387 10.26 10.15 -7.19
C VAL A 387 9.13 10.07 -8.21
N GLU A 388 9.48 9.98 -9.49
CA GLU A 388 8.53 9.80 -10.57
C GLU A 388 8.02 8.36 -10.64
N VAL A 389 6.79 8.19 -11.14
CA VAL A 389 6.22 6.87 -11.38
C VAL A 389 7.08 6.11 -12.39
N GLY A 390 7.57 4.94 -11.96
CA GLY A 390 8.40 4.08 -12.79
C GLY A 390 9.90 4.31 -12.63
N GLU A 391 10.33 5.24 -11.77
CA GLU A 391 11.72 5.29 -11.35
C GLU A 391 12.16 3.96 -10.74
N PRO A 392 13.35 3.42 -11.13
CA PRO A 392 13.89 2.23 -10.49
C PRO A 392 14.05 2.47 -8.99
N GLY A 393 13.46 1.60 -8.17
CA GLY A 393 13.72 1.61 -6.73
C GLY A 393 15.19 1.28 -6.45
N ASP A 394 15.77 1.93 -5.45
CA ASP A 394 17.09 1.60 -4.93
C ASP A 394 16.98 0.66 -3.72
N VAL A 395 18.05 -0.05 -3.40
CA VAL A 395 18.15 -0.81 -2.14
C VAL A 395 18.17 0.12 -0.91
N PHE A 396 18.36 1.42 -1.16
CA PHE A 396 18.42 2.49 -0.17
C PHE A 396 17.21 3.39 -0.40
N GLU A 397 16.29 3.42 0.56
CA GLU A 397 15.09 4.25 0.49
C GLU A 397 15.48 5.74 0.34
N GLY A 398 14.85 6.42 -0.62
CA GLY A 398 14.99 7.86 -0.84
C GLY A 398 13.97 8.36 -1.88
N ASP A 399 13.42 9.54 -1.64
CA ASP A 399 12.28 10.12 -2.36
C ASP A 399 12.57 11.47 -3.04
N HIS A 400 13.82 11.92 -2.99
CA HIS A 400 14.28 13.22 -3.51
C HIS A 400 15.43 13.00 -4.48
N THR A 401 15.13 12.87 -5.77
CA THR A 401 16.12 12.46 -6.77
C THR A 401 16.68 13.62 -7.57
N SER A 402 17.85 13.41 -8.17
CA SER A 402 18.48 14.37 -9.07
C SER A 402 19.21 13.63 -10.17
N TRP A 403 18.98 14.03 -11.41
CA TRP A 403 19.43 13.30 -12.59
C TRP A 403 20.43 14.10 -13.43
N TRP A 404 21.42 13.39 -13.93
CA TRP A 404 22.36 13.85 -14.96
C TRP A 404 22.49 12.84 -16.07
N THR A 405 22.87 13.31 -17.26
CA THR A 405 23.32 12.45 -18.36
C THR A 405 24.77 12.74 -18.71
N TRP A 406 25.50 11.70 -19.09
CA TRP A 406 26.88 11.80 -19.52
C TRP A 406 27.23 10.66 -20.49
N GLU A 407 28.03 10.96 -21.51
CA GLU A 407 28.51 9.98 -22.49
C GLU A 407 30.01 9.73 -22.28
N SER A 408 30.41 8.47 -22.12
CA SER A 408 31.83 8.15 -21.89
C SER A 408 32.64 8.36 -23.17
N PRO A 409 33.71 9.18 -23.16
CA PRO A 409 34.59 9.34 -24.31
C PRO A 409 35.62 8.21 -24.45
N VAL A 410 35.62 7.22 -23.54
CA VAL A 410 36.57 6.11 -23.52
C VAL A 410 35.89 4.77 -23.29
N ASP A 411 36.46 3.73 -23.88
CA ASP A 411 36.21 2.33 -23.53
C ASP A 411 37.17 1.92 -22.41
N GLY A 412 37.04 2.56 -21.25
CA GLY A 412 38.04 2.52 -20.17
C GLY A 412 37.43 2.70 -18.78
N ARG A 413 38.28 2.79 -17.75
CA ARG A 413 37.81 2.96 -16.37
C ARG A 413 37.15 4.32 -16.20
N VAL A 414 35.93 4.33 -15.68
CA VAL A 414 35.18 5.51 -15.27
C VAL A 414 35.02 5.47 -13.76
N GLU A 415 35.20 6.62 -13.12
CA GLU A 415 34.91 6.82 -11.71
C GLU A 415 34.01 8.05 -11.56
N ILE A 416 32.92 7.89 -10.83
CA ILE A 416 31.96 8.95 -10.51
C ILE A 416 31.85 9.02 -9.00
N ASP A 417 31.97 10.21 -8.43
CA ASP A 417 31.79 10.42 -7.00
C ASP A 417 30.94 11.66 -6.69
N THR A 418 30.43 11.69 -5.47
CA THR A 418 29.64 12.80 -4.93
C THR A 418 30.43 13.62 -3.89
N ALA A 419 31.76 13.60 -3.97
CA ALA A 419 32.63 14.21 -2.97
C ALA A 419 32.38 15.72 -2.85
N GLY A 420 32.18 16.20 -1.62
CA GLY A 420 31.89 17.61 -1.32
C GLY A 420 30.40 17.98 -1.33
N SER A 421 29.50 17.02 -1.52
CA SER A 421 28.08 17.17 -1.15
C SER A 421 27.96 17.37 0.37
N ASP A 422 26.93 18.08 0.83
CA ASP A 422 26.74 18.44 2.24
C ASP A 422 25.77 17.52 3.01
N PHE A 423 25.38 16.41 2.39
CA PHE A 423 24.50 15.39 2.93
C PHE A 423 24.97 13.96 2.57
N ASP A 424 24.39 12.94 3.22
CA ASP A 424 24.70 11.53 2.94
C ASP A 424 24.05 11.11 1.62
N THR A 425 24.89 10.72 0.65
CA THR A 425 24.45 10.52 -0.73
C THR A 425 24.37 9.05 -1.10
N VAL A 426 23.36 8.70 -1.88
CA VAL A 426 23.31 7.48 -2.69
C VAL A 426 23.51 7.87 -4.14
N LEU A 427 24.44 7.19 -4.82
CA LEU A 427 24.80 7.41 -6.22
C LEU A 427 24.50 6.16 -7.03
N THR A 428 23.68 6.28 -8.06
CA THR A 428 23.32 5.18 -8.97
C THR A 428 23.59 5.57 -10.42
N VAL A 429 24.29 4.72 -11.16
CA VAL A 429 24.62 4.89 -12.57
C VAL A 429 23.87 3.84 -13.37
N PHE A 430 23.20 4.26 -14.44
CA PHE A 430 22.39 3.41 -15.30
C PHE A 430 22.78 3.54 -16.77
N THR A 431 22.39 2.54 -17.55
CA THR A 431 22.23 2.61 -19.01
C THR A 431 20.78 2.34 -19.38
N GLY A 432 20.37 2.72 -20.58
CA GLY A 432 18.99 2.55 -21.06
C GLY A 432 18.43 3.83 -21.68
N THR A 433 17.19 3.76 -22.14
CA THR A 433 16.54 4.86 -22.88
C THR A 433 15.26 5.37 -22.23
N SER A 434 14.75 4.69 -21.21
CA SER A 434 13.52 5.04 -20.49
C SER A 434 13.62 4.54 -19.04
N LEU A 435 12.84 5.13 -18.12
CA LEU A 435 12.76 4.70 -16.73
C LEU A 435 12.49 3.19 -16.58
N ALA A 436 11.57 2.65 -17.39
CA ALA A 436 11.20 1.23 -17.37
C ALA A 436 12.31 0.29 -17.87
N ASP A 437 13.26 0.80 -18.65
CA ASP A 437 14.33 0.02 -19.27
C ASP A 437 15.70 0.26 -18.61
N LEU A 438 15.80 1.13 -17.60
CA LEU A 438 17.06 1.45 -16.96
C LEU A 438 17.70 0.21 -16.33
N GLN A 439 18.95 -0.03 -16.68
CA GLN A 439 19.78 -1.10 -16.11
C GLN A 439 20.89 -0.48 -15.28
N VAL A 440 20.98 -0.87 -14.02
CA VAL A 440 22.03 -0.39 -13.11
C VAL A 440 23.39 -0.90 -13.59
N VAL A 441 24.32 0.03 -13.81
CA VAL A 441 25.72 -0.21 -14.15
C VAL A 441 26.57 -0.27 -12.88
N GLY A 442 26.24 0.57 -11.91
CA GLY A 442 26.86 0.56 -10.60
C GLY A 442 26.14 1.51 -9.66
N GLN A 443 26.22 1.20 -8.37
CA GLN A 443 25.59 1.99 -7.31
C GLN A 443 26.56 2.08 -6.15
N SER A 444 26.42 3.10 -5.31
CA SER A 444 27.16 3.24 -4.07
C SER A 444 26.40 4.10 -3.07
N HIS A 445 26.52 3.76 -1.79
CA HIS A 445 26.25 4.64 -0.66
C HIS A 445 27.52 4.64 0.22
N ASN A 446 27.80 5.70 0.98
CA ASN A 446 28.82 5.70 2.05
C ASN A 446 30.25 5.22 1.64
N ALA A 447 30.72 5.58 0.43
CA ALA A 447 32.06 5.21 -0.04
C ALA A 447 33.21 5.94 0.69
N ALA A 448 32.91 7.01 1.43
CA ALA A 448 33.83 7.77 2.26
C ALA A 448 33.22 8.05 3.66
N PRO A 449 34.05 8.32 4.69
CA PRO A 449 33.58 8.53 6.06
C PRO A 449 32.65 9.74 6.26
N ASP A 450 32.52 10.60 5.26
CA ASP A 450 31.69 11.79 5.25
C ASP A 450 30.29 11.57 4.63
N GLY A 451 29.93 10.33 4.29
CA GLY A 451 28.63 10.01 3.66
C GLY A 451 28.64 10.07 2.14
N THR A 452 29.75 10.49 1.52
CA THR A 452 29.80 10.62 0.06
C THR A 452 30.03 9.28 -0.64
N SER A 453 29.51 9.18 -1.85
CA SER A 453 29.43 7.95 -2.64
C SER A 453 30.37 7.95 -3.83
N ARG A 454 30.77 6.76 -4.26
CA ARG A 454 31.70 6.59 -5.39
C ARG A 454 31.44 5.28 -6.11
N VAL A 455 31.19 5.35 -7.41
CA VAL A 455 31.03 4.21 -8.31
C VAL A 455 32.18 4.19 -9.29
N ALA A 456 32.72 2.99 -9.55
CA ALA A 456 33.68 2.77 -10.64
C ALA A 456 33.18 1.64 -11.55
N PHE A 457 33.33 1.80 -12.86
CA PHE A 457 32.86 0.84 -13.85
C PHE A 457 33.63 0.96 -15.18
N VAL A 458 33.31 0.07 -16.12
CA VAL A 458 33.81 0.11 -17.50
C VAL A 458 32.93 1.03 -18.34
N GLY A 459 33.46 2.19 -18.72
CA GLY A 459 32.83 3.06 -19.69
C GLY A 459 32.81 2.42 -21.07
N ALA A 460 31.76 2.70 -21.82
CA ALA A 460 31.60 2.39 -23.24
C ALA A 460 31.04 3.62 -23.96
N ASP A 461 31.15 3.68 -25.28
CA ASP A 461 30.54 4.73 -26.13
C ASP A 461 28.99 4.67 -26.11
N THR A 462 28.42 4.97 -24.95
CA THR A 462 26.99 4.99 -24.65
C THR A 462 26.69 6.11 -23.65
N ARG A 463 25.43 6.52 -23.64
CA ARG A 463 24.91 7.42 -22.61
C ARG A 463 24.66 6.68 -21.31
N TYR A 464 25.10 7.30 -20.22
CA TYR A 464 24.80 6.92 -18.85
C TYR A 464 23.83 7.93 -18.24
N TRP A 465 22.93 7.41 -17.41
CA TRP A 465 22.09 8.20 -16.53
C TRP A 465 22.65 8.10 -15.12
N ILE A 466 22.77 9.23 -14.45
CA ILE A 466 23.36 9.31 -13.11
C ILE A 466 22.28 9.88 -12.20
N ARG A 467 21.84 9.10 -11.22
CA ARG A 467 20.92 9.55 -10.17
C ARG A 467 21.68 9.74 -8.87
N VAL A 468 21.38 10.82 -8.17
CA VAL A 468 21.80 11.05 -6.78
C VAL A 468 20.57 11.34 -5.92
N HIS A 469 20.50 10.74 -4.74
CA HIS A 469 19.50 11.04 -3.72
C HIS A 469 20.10 10.88 -2.31
N GLY A 470 19.32 11.14 -1.26
CA GLY A 470 19.75 10.99 0.14
C GLY A 470 19.54 9.58 0.70
N GLU A 471 20.41 9.11 1.61
CA GLU A 471 20.23 7.84 2.34
C GLU A 471 19.30 8.01 3.56
N GLY A 472 18.20 7.23 3.65
CA GLY A 472 17.48 6.94 4.89
C GLY A 472 16.96 8.16 5.69
N GLY A 473 15.68 8.51 5.51
CA GLY A 473 15.07 9.70 6.14
C GLY A 473 15.23 10.98 5.32
N SER A 474 15.48 10.83 4.02
CA SER A 474 15.43 11.88 3.00
C SER A 474 16.32 13.09 3.26
N PRO A 475 17.63 12.91 3.54
CA PRO A 475 18.53 14.05 3.68
C PRO A 475 18.64 14.82 2.35
N GLU A 476 18.54 16.15 2.46
CA GLU A 476 18.51 17.08 1.34
C GLU A 476 19.67 18.07 1.42
N GLY A 477 20.17 18.52 0.26
CA GLY A 477 21.27 19.47 0.21
C GLY A 477 21.79 19.75 -1.21
N GLU A 478 22.98 20.33 -1.27
CA GLU A 478 23.71 20.56 -2.52
C GLU A 478 24.40 19.26 -2.94
N VAL A 479 24.03 18.76 -4.11
CA VAL A 479 24.74 17.65 -4.76
C VAL A 479 25.96 18.23 -5.47
N LYS A 480 27.15 17.69 -5.15
CA LYS A 480 28.36 17.87 -5.97
C LYS A 480 28.69 16.57 -6.67
N LEU A 481 28.88 16.61 -7.97
CA LEU A 481 29.15 15.44 -8.80
C LEU A 481 30.46 15.63 -9.56
N SER A 482 31.32 14.63 -9.50
CA SER A 482 32.55 14.57 -10.28
C SER A 482 32.63 13.28 -11.11
N ILE A 483 33.20 13.39 -12.29
CA ILE A 483 33.45 12.27 -13.20
C ILE A 483 34.90 12.33 -13.63
N SER A 484 35.59 11.18 -13.58
CA SER A 484 36.93 11.04 -14.12
C SER A 484 37.03 9.77 -14.94
N THR A 485 37.75 9.85 -16.06
CA THR A 485 37.99 8.72 -16.95
C THR A 485 39.49 8.46 -17.08
N GLN A 486 39.84 7.19 -17.14
CA GLN A 486 41.19 6.73 -17.43
C GLN A 486 41.13 5.72 -18.57
N ALA A 487 41.88 6.00 -19.64
CA ALA A 487 42.03 5.09 -20.78
C ALA A 487 42.96 3.88 -20.46
N GLU A 488 43.26 3.63 -19.19
CA GLU A 488 44.06 2.49 -18.77
C GLU A 488 43.28 1.18 -18.99
N ALA A 489 44.03 0.12 -19.31
CA ALA A 489 43.45 -1.20 -19.50
C ALA A 489 42.88 -1.72 -18.18
N ILE A 490 41.63 -2.18 -18.24
CA ILE A 490 40.91 -2.71 -17.09
C ILE A 490 41.52 -4.06 -16.71
N THR A 491 41.83 -4.21 -15.42
CA THR A 491 42.50 -5.39 -14.90
C THR A 491 41.51 -6.40 -14.31
N ALA A 492 41.99 -7.63 -14.07
CA ALA A 492 41.20 -8.62 -13.34
C ALA A 492 40.88 -8.14 -11.91
N ASP A 493 41.81 -7.44 -11.26
CA ASP A 493 41.64 -6.85 -9.92
C ASP A 493 40.50 -5.81 -9.89
N ASP A 494 40.40 -4.96 -10.92
CA ASP A 494 39.31 -3.98 -11.04
C ASP A 494 37.95 -4.70 -11.10
N HIS A 495 37.82 -5.72 -11.95
CA HIS A 495 36.60 -6.53 -12.03
C HIS A 495 36.28 -7.25 -10.71
N VAL A 496 37.28 -7.77 -10.00
CA VAL A 496 37.07 -8.38 -8.68
C VAL A 496 36.57 -7.35 -7.66
N ALA A 497 37.12 -6.14 -7.66
CA ALA A 497 36.66 -5.07 -6.78
C ALA A 497 35.19 -4.70 -7.06
N TRP A 498 34.81 -4.54 -8.33
CA TRP A 498 33.43 -4.23 -8.72
C TRP A 498 32.45 -5.36 -8.41
N GLY A 499 32.82 -6.61 -8.70
CA GLY A 499 31.99 -7.78 -8.37
C GLY A 499 31.75 -7.90 -6.86
N LYS A 500 32.75 -7.62 -6.02
CA LYS A 500 32.59 -7.57 -4.56
C LYS A 500 31.68 -6.42 -4.11
N ALA A 501 31.74 -5.27 -4.77
CA ALA A 501 30.83 -4.17 -4.46
C ALA A 501 29.38 -4.62 -4.69
N TRP A 502 29.08 -5.23 -5.84
CA TRP A 502 27.78 -5.85 -6.13
C TRP A 502 27.29 -6.85 -5.08
N LEU A 503 28.19 -7.62 -4.47
CA LEU A 503 27.85 -8.54 -3.37
C LEU A 503 27.62 -7.84 -2.02
N ARG A 504 28.23 -6.68 -1.78
CA ARG A 504 28.05 -5.89 -0.54
C ARG A 504 26.72 -5.13 -0.53
N PHE A 505 26.22 -4.72 -1.70
CA PHE A 505 24.95 -3.99 -1.83
C PHE A 505 23.70 -4.78 -1.45
N ALA A 506 23.82 -6.05 -1.05
CA ALA A 506 22.72 -6.82 -0.49
C ALA A 506 22.25 -6.33 0.90
N ASN A 507 22.88 -5.33 1.51
CA ASN A 507 22.54 -4.67 2.80
C ASN A 507 21.13 -4.94 3.41
N GLY A 508 20.94 -6.11 4.04
CA GLY A 508 19.69 -6.48 4.73
C GLY A 508 18.58 -7.11 3.88
N GLN A 509 18.72 -7.24 2.57
CA GLN A 509 17.79 -7.93 1.67
C GLN A 509 18.54 -9.02 0.88
N VAL A 510 17.98 -10.22 0.77
CA VAL A 510 18.59 -11.34 0.03
C VAL A 510 19.09 -10.83 -1.31
N ALA A 511 20.40 -10.99 -1.61
CA ALA A 511 20.98 -10.58 -2.87
C ALA A 511 20.03 -10.98 -4.02
N THR A 512 19.42 -9.99 -4.65
CA THR A 512 18.44 -10.22 -5.71
C THR A 512 19.16 -10.93 -6.87
N GLY A 513 18.39 -11.64 -7.71
CA GLY A 513 18.98 -12.34 -8.87
C GLY A 513 19.80 -11.39 -9.77
N SER A 514 19.45 -10.09 -9.81
CA SER A 514 20.15 -9.06 -10.55
C SER A 514 21.52 -8.71 -9.97
N SER A 515 21.65 -8.49 -8.65
CA SER A 515 22.96 -8.17 -8.02
C SER A 515 23.95 -9.34 -8.10
N LEU A 516 23.48 -10.58 -7.89
CA LEU A 516 24.29 -11.78 -8.08
C LEU A 516 24.70 -11.98 -9.55
N GLY A 517 23.80 -11.68 -10.49
CA GLY A 517 24.09 -11.72 -11.92
C GLY A 517 25.15 -10.70 -12.35
N ALA A 518 25.06 -9.46 -11.86
CA ALA A 518 26.06 -8.42 -12.12
C ALA A 518 27.44 -8.80 -11.55
N ALA A 519 27.48 -9.28 -10.31
CA ALA A 519 28.71 -9.80 -9.70
C ALA A 519 29.31 -10.96 -10.52
N LEU A 520 28.48 -11.92 -10.95
CA LEU A 520 28.89 -13.03 -11.82
C LEU A 520 29.53 -12.53 -13.11
N GLY A 521 28.94 -11.51 -13.75
CA GLY A 521 29.46 -10.89 -14.96
C GLY A 521 30.87 -10.33 -14.76
N HIS A 522 31.09 -9.59 -13.68
CA HIS A 522 32.40 -9.07 -13.33
C HIS A 522 33.43 -10.17 -13.07
N PHE A 523 33.11 -11.19 -12.27
CA PHE A 523 34.08 -12.27 -12.00
C PHE A 523 34.37 -13.12 -13.24
N THR A 524 33.43 -13.24 -14.16
CA THR A 524 33.64 -13.89 -15.46
C THR A 524 34.63 -13.09 -16.33
N GLN A 525 34.53 -11.76 -16.33
CA GLN A 525 35.52 -10.91 -17.02
C GLN A 525 36.89 -10.93 -16.34
N ALA A 526 36.94 -10.97 -15.00
CA ALA A 526 38.21 -11.15 -14.29
C ALA A 526 38.89 -12.47 -14.68
N GLU A 527 38.13 -13.58 -14.79
CA GLU A 527 38.66 -14.86 -15.26
C GLU A 527 39.17 -14.81 -16.70
N SER A 528 38.48 -14.08 -17.59
CA SER A 528 38.88 -13.95 -18.99
C SER A 528 40.20 -13.18 -19.15
N LEU A 529 40.43 -12.16 -18.30
CA LEU A 529 41.63 -11.33 -18.27
C LEU A 529 42.81 -12.04 -17.58
N ASP A 530 42.58 -12.68 -16.43
CA ASP A 530 43.56 -13.52 -15.75
C ASP A 530 42.94 -14.86 -15.32
N PRO A 531 43.17 -15.94 -16.11
CA PRO A 531 42.70 -17.27 -15.78
C PRO A 531 43.27 -17.85 -14.47
N ASN A 532 44.25 -17.24 -13.82
CA ASN A 532 44.75 -17.74 -12.54
C ASN A 532 44.47 -16.77 -11.38
N HIS A 533 43.58 -15.80 -11.59
CA HIS A 533 43.19 -14.84 -10.57
C HIS A 533 42.41 -15.52 -9.45
N GLN A 534 43.08 -15.86 -8.36
CA GLN A 534 42.56 -16.77 -7.34
C GLN A 534 41.30 -16.25 -6.65
N GLU A 535 41.25 -14.94 -6.37
CA GLU A 535 40.07 -14.32 -5.75
C GLU A 535 38.88 -14.30 -6.73
N ALA A 536 39.12 -14.06 -8.02
CA ALA A 536 38.05 -14.05 -9.02
C ALA A 536 37.44 -15.45 -9.17
N LEU A 537 38.28 -16.48 -9.23
CA LEU A 537 37.86 -17.88 -9.34
C LEU A 537 37.01 -18.31 -8.14
N PHE A 538 37.36 -17.87 -6.94
CA PHE A 538 36.62 -18.18 -5.73
C PHE A 538 35.21 -17.58 -5.79
N TYR A 539 35.11 -16.27 -6.05
CA TYR A 539 33.82 -15.59 -6.11
C TYR A 539 32.96 -16.01 -7.29
N LEU A 540 33.57 -16.28 -8.45
CA LEU A 540 32.89 -16.85 -9.61
C LEU A 540 32.22 -18.18 -9.25
N ALA A 541 32.94 -19.06 -8.54
CA ALA A 541 32.39 -20.34 -8.09
C ALA A 541 31.21 -20.16 -7.12
N LEU A 542 31.31 -19.23 -6.16
CA LEU A 542 30.22 -18.94 -5.22
C LEU A 542 28.99 -18.36 -5.92
N CYS A 543 29.15 -17.37 -6.80
CA CYS A 543 28.03 -16.75 -7.51
C CYS A 543 27.30 -17.76 -8.39
N ARG A 544 28.05 -18.62 -9.10
CA ARG A 544 27.50 -19.72 -9.90
C ARG A 544 26.69 -20.71 -9.08
N LEU A 545 27.10 -20.99 -7.84
CA LEU A 545 26.34 -21.85 -6.93
C LEU A 545 25.06 -21.14 -6.44
N ALA A 546 25.18 -19.88 -6.02
CA ALA A 546 24.09 -19.10 -5.44
C ALA A 546 22.95 -18.83 -6.44
N LEU A 547 23.26 -18.71 -7.73
CA LEU A 547 22.28 -18.47 -8.79
C LEU A 547 21.49 -19.71 -9.19
N LEU A 548 21.88 -20.91 -8.76
CA LEU A 548 21.25 -22.16 -9.21
C LEU A 548 19.74 -22.22 -8.89
N GLN A 549 19.33 -21.74 -7.72
CA GLN A 549 17.90 -21.63 -7.34
C GLN A 549 17.13 -20.52 -8.09
N LYS A 550 17.81 -19.67 -8.86
CA LYS A 550 17.20 -18.60 -9.67
C LYS A 550 17.11 -18.98 -11.14
N GLU A 551 17.64 -20.14 -11.53
CA GLU A 551 17.60 -20.62 -12.90
C GLU A 551 16.23 -21.22 -13.22
N SER A 552 15.80 -21.05 -14.48
CA SER A 552 14.49 -21.54 -14.94
C SER A 552 14.28 -23.04 -14.70
N ALA A 553 15.35 -23.85 -14.68
CA ALA A 553 15.27 -25.27 -14.40
C ALA A 553 14.76 -25.58 -12.98
N PHE A 554 15.13 -24.76 -11.99
CA PHE A 554 14.61 -24.92 -10.63
C PHE A 554 13.12 -24.58 -10.58
N ASN A 555 12.71 -23.49 -11.22
CA ASN A 555 11.29 -23.12 -11.31
C ASN A 555 10.48 -24.17 -12.08
N ASN A 556 11.04 -24.76 -13.13
CA ASN A 556 10.42 -25.85 -13.87
C ASN A 556 10.23 -27.10 -12.99
N LEU A 557 11.20 -27.42 -12.12
CA LEU A 557 11.06 -28.49 -11.13
C LEU A 557 9.91 -28.18 -10.16
N LEU A 558 9.87 -26.99 -9.57
CA LEU A 558 8.80 -26.59 -8.64
C LEU A 558 7.42 -26.69 -9.31
N PHE A 559 7.29 -26.18 -10.53
CA PHE A 559 6.06 -26.29 -11.31
C PHE A 559 5.68 -27.75 -11.59
N ALA A 560 6.65 -28.61 -11.92
CA ALA A 560 6.43 -30.03 -12.16
C ALA A 560 5.98 -30.79 -10.89
N LEU A 561 6.27 -30.25 -9.70
CA LEU A 561 5.80 -30.76 -8.41
C LEU A 561 4.42 -30.18 -8.01
N GLY A 562 3.93 -29.16 -8.72
CA GLY A 562 2.69 -28.45 -8.40
C GLY A 562 2.86 -27.24 -7.47
N ILE A 563 4.10 -26.79 -7.25
CA ILE A 563 4.42 -25.60 -6.46
C ILE A 563 4.45 -24.38 -7.39
N VAL A 564 3.58 -23.40 -7.14
CA VAL A 564 3.47 -22.16 -7.94
C VAL A 564 3.75 -20.92 -7.09
N ASP A 565 3.80 -19.74 -7.71
CA ASP A 565 4.17 -18.48 -7.02
C ASP A 565 3.30 -18.17 -5.79
N ALA A 566 2.00 -18.53 -5.82
CA ALA A 566 1.10 -18.35 -4.67
C ALA A 566 1.47 -19.22 -3.45
N ASN A 567 2.37 -20.20 -3.62
CA ASN A 567 2.90 -21.06 -2.57
C ASN A 567 4.26 -20.61 -2.03
N ILE A 568 4.74 -19.45 -2.47
CA ILE A 568 5.99 -18.85 -1.98
C ILE A 568 5.61 -17.84 -0.92
N ASN A 569 6.03 -18.07 0.31
CA ASN A 569 5.85 -17.09 1.37
C ASN A 569 6.71 -15.85 1.04
N SER A 570 6.06 -14.67 1.02
CA SER A 570 6.70 -13.40 0.66
C SER A 570 7.76 -12.96 1.67
N ASP A 571 7.63 -13.40 2.92
CA ASP A 571 8.44 -12.93 4.06
C ASP A 571 9.57 -13.92 4.43
N ASP A 572 9.47 -15.18 3.99
CA ASP A 572 10.49 -16.22 4.14
C ASP A 572 10.41 -17.12 2.89
N PRO A 573 11.48 -17.31 2.09
CA PRO A 573 11.45 -18.08 0.83
C PRO A 573 11.33 -19.60 1.04
N LEU A 574 10.44 -20.02 1.95
CA LEU A 574 10.00 -21.39 2.09
C LEU A 574 8.98 -21.68 1.00
N TYR A 575 9.27 -22.71 0.20
CA TYR A 575 8.37 -23.25 -0.81
C TYR A 575 7.39 -24.20 -0.12
N GLU A 576 6.11 -23.87 -0.12
CA GLU A 576 5.08 -24.70 0.48
C GLU A 576 4.48 -25.66 -0.55
N VAL A 577 4.30 -26.91 -0.16
CA VAL A 577 3.51 -27.87 -0.95
C VAL A 577 2.03 -27.55 -0.72
N PRO A 578 1.21 -27.38 -1.76
CA PRO A 578 -0.22 -27.15 -1.58
C PRO A 578 -0.85 -28.27 -0.75
N VAL A 579 -1.85 -27.96 0.07
CA VAL A 579 -2.60 -28.96 0.85
C VAL A 579 -4.10 -28.87 0.58
N ASP A 580 -4.82 -29.98 0.72
CA ASP A 580 -6.29 -29.99 0.66
C ASP A 580 -6.93 -29.47 1.95
N GLY A 581 -8.26 -29.38 1.98
CA GLY A 581 -9.01 -28.91 3.16
C GLY A 581 -8.86 -29.79 4.41
N GLY A 582 -8.24 -30.96 4.31
CA GLY A 582 -7.87 -31.84 5.41
C GLY A 582 -6.38 -31.78 5.81
N GLY A 583 -5.59 -30.91 5.16
CA GLY A 583 -4.16 -30.77 5.42
C GLY A 583 -3.27 -31.78 4.70
N LYS A 584 -3.81 -32.56 3.75
CA LYS A 584 -3.03 -33.53 2.97
C LYS A 584 -2.31 -32.83 1.81
N SER A 585 -1.02 -33.09 1.65
CA SER A 585 -0.20 -32.59 0.54
C SER A 585 -0.77 -32.96 -0.84
N ILE A 586 -0.78 -32.00 -1.76
CA ILE A 586 -1.23 -32.12 -3.14
C ILE A 586 -0.01 -31.93 -4.05
N PHE A 587 0.23 -32.92 -4.90
CA PHE A 587 1.26 -32.87 -5.93
C PHE A 587 0.62 -32.87 -7.33
N ALA A 588 1.39 -32.44 -8.34
CA ALA A 588 0.94 -32.56 -9.72
C ALA A 588 0.81 -34.04 -10.15
N ALA A 589 -0.16 -34.32 -11.02
CA ALA A 589 -0.40 -35.68 -11.51
C ALA A 589 0.85 -36.25 -12.19
N GLY A 590 1.29 -37.43 -11.72
CA GLY A 590 2.52 -38.09 -12.20
C GLY A 590 3.82 -37.51 -11.66
N ALA A 591 3.76 -36.61 -10.67
CA ALA A 591 4.95 -36.16 -9.96
C ALA A 591 5.57 -37.30 -9.14
N ASP A 592 6.90 -37.41 -9.22
CA ASP A 592 7.65 -38.45 -8.53
C ASP A 592 8.97 -37.91 -7.97
N THR A 593 9.55 -38.67 -7.04
CA THR A 593 10.85 -38.36 -6.44
C THR A 593 12.01 -38.37 -7.44
N ARG A 594 11.83 -38.91 -8.65
CA ARG A 594 12.87 -38.96 -9.68
C ARG A 594 13.05 -37.62 -10.38
N GLN A 595 12.01 -36.80 -10.48
CA GLN A 595 12.13 -35.43 -11.02
C GLN A 595 13.18 -34.60 -10.26
N GLY A 596 13.22 -34.72 -8.93
CA GLY A 596 14.26 -34.09 -8.11
C GLY A 596 15.66 -34.66 -8.37
N LEU A 597 15.77 -35.98 -8.57
CA LEU A 597 17.05 -36.62 -8.92
C LEU A 597 17.54 -36.22 -10.31
N ASP A 598 16.63 -36.10 -11.28
CA ASP A 598 16.94 -35.63 -12.63
C ASP A 598 17.44 -34.17 -12.60
N TYR A 599 16.81 -33.29 -11.81
CA TYR A 599 17.33 -31.94 -11.59
C TYR A 599 18.74 -31.94 -10.96
N LEU A 600 18.98 -32.76 -9.95
CA LEU A 600 20.31 -32.89 -9.34
C LEU A 600 21.35 -33.39 -10.36
N ARG A 601 20.98 -34.31 -11.24
CA ARG A 601 21.86 -34.86 -12.28
C ARG A 601 22.14 -33.88 -13.40
N ASP A 602 21.09 -33.25 -13.93
CA ASP A 602 21.17 -32.51 -15.19
C ASP A 602 21.58 -31.05 -14.97
N GLU A 603 21.32 -30.48 -13.79
CA GLU A 603 21.59 -29.08 -13.48
C GLU A 603 22.64 -28.92 -12.38
N VAL A 604 22.49 -29.62 -11.24
CA VAL A 604 23.39 -29.43 -10.08
C VAL A 604 24.75 -30.08 -10.31
N ALA A 605 24.81 -31.30 -10.83
CA ALA A 605 26.08 -32.00 -11.01
C ALA A 605 27.04 -31.28 -11.97
N PRO A 606 26.61 -30.82 -13.16
CA PRO A 606 27.46 -30.02 -14.05
C PRO A 606 27.95 -28.74 -13.38
N ARG A 607 27.10 -28.06 -12.60
CA ARG A 607 27.47 -26.86 -11.86
C ARG A 607 28.54 -27.13 -10.80
N LEU A 608 28.41 -28.24 -10.06
CA LEU A 608 29.41 -28.66 -9.08
C LEU A 608 30.75 -29.04 -9.75
N ASP A 609 30.72 -29.68 -10.92
CA ASP A 609 31.93 -29.97 -11.69
C ASP A 609 32.64 -28.68 -12.13
N GLU A 610 31.91 -27.67 -12.62
CA GLU A 610 32.47 -26.36 -12.94
C GLU A 610 33.11 -25.69 -11.71
N ILE A 611 32.42 -25.71 -10.56
CA ILE A 611 32.92 -25.18 -9.30
C ILE A 611 34.22 -25.90 -8.89
N LEU A 612 34.29 -27.23 -9.02
CA LEU A 612 35.48 -28.00 -8.72
C LEU A 612 36.66 -27.64 -9.62
N VAL A 613 36.41 -27.34 -10.90
CA VAL A 613 37.43 -26.86 -11.85
C VAL A 613 37.95 -25.49 -11.46
N LEU A 614 37.07 -24.53 -11.15
CA LEU A 614 37.42 -23.17 -10.73
C LEU A 614 38.23 -23.19 -9.42
N LEU A 615 37.70 -23.83 -8.38
CA LEU A 615 38.37 -23.93 -7.08
C LEU A 615 39.67 -24.74 -7.16
N GLY A 616 39.79 -25.66 -8.12
CA GLY A 616 41.01 -26.44 -8.36
C GLY A 616 42.18 -25.63 -8.92
N ARG A 617 41.92 -24.43 -9.47
CA ARG A 617 42.96 -23.50 -9.97
C ARG A 617 43.56 -22.62 -8.86
N ILE A 618 42.89 -22.47 -7.73
CA ILE A 618 43.38 -21.74 -6.55
C ILE A 618 44.53 -22.53 -5.90
N LYS A 619 45.70 -21.90 -5.74
CA LYS A 619 46.96 -22.56 -5.34
C LYS A 619 47.84 -21.64 -4.52
N GLY A 620 48.60 -22.23 -3.59
CA GLY A 620 49.63 -21.54 -2.82
C GLY A 620 49.18 -21.21 -1.40
N ASN A 621 50.10 -21.35 -0.46
CA ASN A 621 49.79 -21.32 0.98
C ASN A 621 49.61 -19.91 1.57
N GLY A 622 49.78 -18.85 0.76
CA GLY A 622 49.73 -17.46 1.19
C GLY A 622 48.52 -16.68 0.67
N TRP A 623 47.62 -17.32 -0.08
CA TRP A 623 46.38 -16.66 -0.53
C TRP A 623 45.40 -16.56 0.64
N LEU A 624 44.82 -15.38 0.78
CA LEU A 624 43.80 -15.02 1.76
C LEU A 624 42.77 -14.14 1.03
N GLY A 625 41.53 -14.60 0.93
CA GLY A 625 40.42 -13.81 0.45
C GLY A 625 39.54 -13.37 1.61
N ASP A 626 38.85 -12.25 1.48
CA ASP A 626 37.83 -11.82 2.44
C ASP A 626 36.46 -12.16 1.88
N LEU A 627 35.51 -12.62 2.69
CA LEU A 627 34.09 -12.65 2.35
C LEU A 627 33.44 -11.30 2.66
N PRO A 628 32.48 -10.82 1.84
CA PRO A 628 31.72 -9.60 2.13
C PRO A 628 30.94 -9.74 3.45
N ASP A 629 30.67 -8.62 4.13
CA ASP A 629 30.08 -8.49 5.48
C ASP A 629 28.60 -8.97 5.62
N TRP A 630 28.20 -10.02 4.91
CA TRP A 630 26.81 -10.49 4.83
C TRP A 630 26.32 -11.30 6.04
N ILE A 631 27.19 -11.81 6.92
CA ILE A 631 26.74 -12.57 8.10
C ILE A 631 26.67 -11.64 9.31
N GLY A 632 25.83 -10.61 9.20
CA GLY A 632 25.63 -9.59 10.22
C GLY A 632 24.47 -9.93 11.16
N VAL A 633 24.80 -10.49 12.33
CA VAL A 633 24.09 -10.09 13.55
C VAL A 633 24.72 -8.77 13.98
N ALA A 634 23.91 -7.72 14.11
CA ALA A 634 24.37 -6.37 14.44
C ALA A 634 25.37 -6.37 15.62
N GLY A 635 26.60 -5.93 15.36
CA GLY A 635 27.64 -5.73 16.40
C GLY A 635 28.98 -6.44 16.17
N TYR A 636 29.10 -7.36 15.22
CA TYR A 636 30.37 -8.03 14.89
C TYR A 636 30.88 -7.59 13.50
N ARG A 637 31.91 -6.74 13.48
CA ARG A 637 32.64 -6.32 12.26
C ARG A 637 33.72 -7.35 11.88
N ASP A 638 33.36 -8.61 11.76
CA ASP A 638 34.32 -9.69 11.56
C ASP A 638 34.20 -10.26 10.14
N THR A 639 34.89 -9.65 9.18
CA THR A 639 35.07 -10.20 7.82
C THR A 639 35.61 -11.63 7.93
N LYS A 640 34.91 -12.61 7.33
CA LYS A 640 35.40 -13.99 7.28
C LYS A 640 36.47 -14.12 6.20
N GLN A 641 37.67 -14.54 6.60
CA GLN A 641 38.78 -14.88 5.73
C GLN A 641 38.63 -16.29 5.16
N VAL A 642 39.09 -16.46 3.94
CA VAL A 642 39.10 -17.70 3.18
C VAL A 642 40.53 -17.98 2.77
N ASP A 643 41.03 -19.16 3.13
CA ASP A 643 42.34 -19.64 2.72
C ASP A 643 42.27 -20.91 1.86
N LEU A 644 43.44 -21.43 1.48
CA LEU A 644 43.53 -22.66 0.69
C LEU A 644 42.92 -23.88 1.42
N GLY A 645 42.96 -23.91 2.75
CA GLY A 645 42.31 -24.94 3.55
C GLY A 645 40.80 -24.90 3.40
N ASP A 646 40.20 -23.72 3.48
CA ASP A 646 38.75 -23.50 3.27
C ASP A 646 38.32 -23.91 1.85
N VAL A 647 39.07 -23.47 0.84
CA VAL A 647 38.82 -23.85 -0.56
C VAL A 647 38.94 -25.37 -0.75
N THR A 648 39.90 -26.02 -0.08
CA THR A 648 40.06 -27.47 -0.14
C THR A 648 38.90 -28.20 0.53
N LEU A 649 38.37 -27.67 1.64
CA LEU A 649 37.18 -28.21 2.31
C LEU A 649 35.92 -28.07 1.44
N LEU A 650 35.71 -26.92 0.79
CA LEU A 650 34.62 -26.72 -0.17
C LEU A 650 34.68 -27.71 -1.33
N ARG A 651 35.88 -27.94 -1.88
CA ARG A 651 36.08 -28.98 -2.90
C ARG A 651 35.77 -30.37 -2.38
N GLY A 652 36.14 -30.67 -1.13
CA GLY A 652 35.78 -31.92 -0.46
C GLY A 652 34.27 -32.10 -0.35
N ALA A 653 33.54 -31.05 0.06
CA ALA A 653 32.09 -31.06 0.16
C ALA A 653 31.41 -31.25 -1.20
N ALA A 654 31.80 -30.49 -2.22
CA ALA A 654 31.26 -30.65 -3.59
C ALA A 654 31.56 -32.05 -4.16
N THR A 655 32.77 -32.59 -3.93
CA THR A 655 33.11 -33.97 -4.33
C THR A 655 32.26 -35.01 -3.60
N ALA A 656 31.96 -34.79 -2.32
CA ALA A 656 31.08 -35.69 -1.55
C ALA A 656 29.65 -35.64 -2.05
N ALA A 657 29.14 -34.46 -2.41
CA ALA A 657 27.80 -34.29 -2.99
C ALA A 657 27.66 -35.05 -4.31
N LEU A 658 28.62 -34.91 -5.22
CA LEU A 658 28.65 -35.69 -6.48
C LEU A 658 28.73 -37.20 -6.23
N ALA A 659 29.53 -37.63 -5.24
CA ALA A 659 29.62 -39.05 -4.89
C ALA A 659 28.33 -39.59 -4.27
N PHE A 660 27.59 -38.76 -3.54
CA PHE A 660 26.27 -39.11 -3.02
C PHE A 660 25.24 -39.19 -4.15
N LEU A 661 25.29 -38.29 -5.13
CA LEU A 661 24.45 -38.35 -6.31
C LEU A 661 24.69 -39.64 -7.12
N ASP A 662 25.96 -40.03 -7.34
CA ASP A 662 26.30 -41.33 -7.95
C ASP A 662 25.70 -42.52 -7.16
N LEU A 663 25.64 -42.41 -5.83
CA LEU A 663 25.03 -43.43 -4.99
C LEU A 663 23.51 -43.47 -5.20
N LEU A 664 22.84 -42.32 -5.17
CA LEU A 664 21.40 -42.21 -5.42
C LEU A 664 21.03 -42.74 -6.80
N GLU A 665 21.77 -42.35 -7.84
CA GLU A 665 21.56 -42.80 -9.21
C GLU A 665 21.82 -44.30 -9.43
N SER A 666 22.47 -44.98 -8.48
CA SER A 666 22.64 -46.44 -8.54
C SER A 666 21.35 -47.21 -8.25
N PHE A 667 20.35 -46.54 -7.68
CA PHE A 667 19.12 -47.14 -7.20
C PHE A 667 17.90 -46.60 -7.95
N GLU A 668 16.87 -47.44 -8.08
CA GLU A 668 15.53 -46.99 -8.46
C GLU A 668 14.90 -46.27 -7.27
N LEU A 669 14.78 -44.96 -7.41
CA LEU A 669 14.26 -44.06 -6.39
C LEU A 669 12.99 -43.35 -6.86
N ALA A 670 12.33 -43.85 -7.91
CA ALA A 670 11.05 -43.31 -8.36
C ALA A 670 9.93 -43.82 -7.44
N ALA A 671 9.34 -42.91 -6.68
CA ALA A 671 8.14 -43.12 -5.90
C ALA A 671 7.17 -41.99 -6.26
N SER A 672 5.93 -42.36 -6.58
CA SER A 672 4.86 -41.41 -6.83
C SER A 672 4.64 -40.55 -5.58
N LEU A 673 4.66 -39.23 -5.75
CA LEU A 673 4.43 -38.31 -4.63
C LEU A 673 2.95 -38.30 -4.21
N GLU A 674 2.03 -38.58 -5.13
CA GLU A 674 0.59 -38.78 -4.80
C GLU A 674 0.40 -40.01 -3.91
N ASP A 675 1.03 -41.14 -4.24
CA ASP A 675 0.91 -42.37 -3.45
C ASP A 675 1.59 -42.21 -2.07
N LEU A 676 2.69 -41.46 -2.00
CA LEU A 676 3.33 -41.13 -0.72
C LEU A 676 2.44 -40.21 0.15
N ALA A 677 1.77 -39.23 -0.46
CA ALA A 677 0.81 -38.37 0.23
C ALA A 677 -0.44 -39.15 0.69
N ASP A 678 -0.87 -40.16 -0.08
CA ASP A 678 -1.94 -41.09 0.31
C ASP A 678 -1.56 -41.91 1.54
N LEU A 679 -0.34 -42.45 1.57
CA LEU A 679 0.18 -43.17 2.73
C LEU A 679 0.29 -42.27 3.96
N GLU A 680 0.76 -41.03 3.78
CA GLU A 680 0.83 -40.04 4.87
C GLU A 680 -0.56 -39.68 5.42
N GLY A 681 -1.51 -39.34 4.55
CA GLY A 681 -2.89 -39.02 4.95
C GLY A 681 -3.64 -40.20 5.58
N ALA A 682 -3.21 -41.43 5.31
CA ALA A 682 -3.72 -42.64 5.96
C ALA A 682 -2.98 -43.00 7.27
N GLU A 683 -2.01 -42.20 7.72
CA GLU A 683 -1.11 -42.51 8.84
C GLU A 683 -0.33 -43.83 8.65
N MET A 684 -0.04 -44.18 7.40
CA MET A 684 0.64 -45.43 6.98
C MET A 684 2.02 -45.18 6.35
N LEU A 685 2.60 -43.99 6.48
CA LEU A 685 3.92 -43.67 5.95
C LEU A 685 5.04 -44.30 6.81
N ASP A 686 5.18 -45.62 6.71
CA ASP A 686 6.24 -46.41 7.32
C ASP A 686 7.01 -47.24 6.28
N VAL A 687 8.16 -47.77 6.71
CA VAL A 687 9.08 -48.51 5.82
C VAL A 687 8.42 -49.74 5.18
N GLU A 688 7.52 -50.43 5.89
CA GLU A 688 6.87 -51.65 5.38
C GLU A 688 5.86 -51.29 4.28
N ASN A 689 5.01 -50.30 4.54
CA ASN A 689 4.00 -49.83 3.60
C ASN A 689 4.62 -49.17 2.36
N VAL A 690 5.69 -48.39 2.52
CA VAL A 690 6.44 -47.81 1.39
C VAL A 690 7.09 -48.92 0.55
N ALA A 691 7.73 -49.92 1.17
CA ALA A 691 8.33 -51.03 0.43
C ALA A 691 7.30 -51.90 -0.32
N ASN A 692 6.09 -52.03 0.24
CA ASN A 692 4.98 -52.74 -0.40
C ASN A 692 4.38 -51.93 -1.57
N ALA A 693 4.25 -50.61 -1.42
CA ALA A 693 3.72 -49.73 -2.46
C ALA A 693 4.68 -49.57 -3.65
N PHE A 694 6.00 -49.55 -3.38
CA PHE A 694 7.04 -49.34 -4.37
C PHE A 694 8.01 -50.53 -4.39
N SER A 695 7.59 -51.65 -4.99
CA SER A 695 8.35 -52.91 -4.94
C SER A 695 9.74 -52.87 -5.59
N ASP A 696 9.96 -51.92 -6.49
CA ASP A 696 11.24 -51.72 -7.18
C ASP A 696 12.13 -50.68 -6.49
N LEU A 697 11.66 -50.03 -5.42
CA LEU A 697 12.42 -49.04 -4.66
C LEU A 697 13.71 -49.67 -4.11
N LEU A 698 14.84 -48.98 -4.27
CA LEU A 698 16.19 -49.46 -3.95
C LEU A 698 16.67 -50.67 -4.79
N GLY A 699 15.91 -51.06 -5.82
CA GLY A 699 16.41 -51.91 -6.89
C GLY A 699 17.57 -51.23 -7.64
N PHE A 700 18.39 -51.98 -8.38
CA PHE A 700 19.42 -51.33 -9.19
C PHE A 700 18.80 -50.62 -10.37
N SER A 701 19.18 -49.37 -10.56
CA SER A 701 18.90 -48.66 -11.80
C SER A 701 19.66 -49.31 -12.95
N GLY A 702 19.33 -48.95 -14.19
CA GLY A 702 19.99 -49.47 -15.40
C GLY A 702 21.52 -49.33 -15.44
N THR A 703 22.19 -48.70 -14.47
CA THR A 703 23.65 -48.63 -14.33
C THR A 703 24.09 -48.59 -12.84
N ASP A 704 24.86 -49.58 -12.37
CA ASP A 704 25.46 -49.57 -11.01
C ASP A 704 26.63 -48.57 -10.93
N ARG A 705 26.42 -47.43 -10.25
CA ARG A 705 27.41 -46.36 -10.06
C ARG A 705 28.09 -46.35 -8.69
N ARG A 706 27.85 -47.36 -7.84
CA ARG A 706 28.43 -47.40 -6.48
C ARG A 706 29.96 -47.39 -6.46
N ARG A 707 30.60 -47.86 -7.53
CA ARG A 707 32.06 -47.77 -7.68
C ARG A 707 32.52 -46.32 -7.86
N ASN A 708 31.77 -45.52 -8.62
CA ASN A 708 32.04 -44.08 -8.78
C ASN A 708 31.83 -43.37 -7.44
N ALA A 709 30.70 -43.62 -6.79
CA ALA A 709 30.41 -43.13 -5.44
C ALA A 709 31.53 -43.46 -4.43
N SER A 710 32.00 -44.72 -4.41
CA SER A 710 33.09 -45.13 -3.52
C SER A 710 34.41 -44.40 -3.82
N THR A 711 34.73 -44.23 -5.10
CA THR A 711 35.93 -43.47 -5.53
C THR A 711 35.81 -42.00 -5.15
N GLY A 712 34.67 -41.38 -5.41
CA GLY A 712 34.37 -39.98 -5.09
C GLY A 712 34.41 -39.71 -3.59
N LEU A 713 33.79 -40.57 -2.76
CA LEU A 713 33.84 -40.45 -1.30
C LEU A 713 35.26 -40.55 -0.75
N ARG A 714 36.08 -41.47 -1.26
CA ARG A 714 37.51 -41.54 -0.87
C ARG A 714 38.24 -40.25 -1.23
N ARG A 715 37.97 -39.69 -2.41
CA ARG A 715 38.56 -38.42 -2.84
C ARG A 715 38.11 -37.24 -1.97
N ALA A 716 36.84 -37.20 -1.59
CA ALA A 716 36.29 -36.20 -0.67
C ALA A 716 36.95 -36.28 0.71
N ILE A 717 37.15 -37.49 1.23
CA ILE A 717 37.87 -37.73 2.49
C ILE A 717 39.32 -37.21 2.39
N ASP A 718 40.03 -37.52 1.31
CA ASP A 718 41.40 -37.03 1.11
C ASP A 718 41.47 -35.50 1.11
N LEU A 719 40.52 -34.84 0.44
CA LEU A 719 40.40 -33.38 0.42
C LEU A 719 40.08 -32.84 1.82
N TYR A 720 39.13 -33.43 2.53
CA TYR A 720 38.80 -33.05 3.90
C TYR A 720 40.00 -33.14 4.85
N LEU A 721 40.74 -34.26 4.79
CA LEU A 721 41.93 -34.46 5.61
C LEU A 721 43.04 -33.46 5.26
N SER A 722 43.20 -33.15 3.97
CA SER A 722 44.16 -32.14 3.50
C SER A 722 43.78 -30.73 3.97
N GLY A 723 42.53 -30.31 3.77
CA GLY A 723 42.03 -28.98 4.15
C GLY A 723 42.04 -28.77 5.66
N SER A 724 41.51 -29.73 6.43
CA SER A 724 41.57 -29.68 7.90
C SER A 724 43.01 -29.75 8.44
N GLY A 725 43.90 -30.47 7.75
CA GLY A 725 45.34 -30.47 8.03
C GLY A 725 45.98 -29.11 7.82
N PHE A 726 45.63 -28.40 6.74
CA PHE A 726 46.06 -27.04 6.48
C PHE A 726 45.63 -26.10 7.61
N ALA A 727 44.32 -26.08 7.92
CA ALA A 727 43.76 -25.22 8.97
C ALA A 727 44.49 -25.41 10.31
N ARG A 728 44.73 -26.67 10.73
CA ARG A 728 45.44 -26.98 11.98
C ARG A 728 46.92 -26.59 12.01
N THR A 729 47.59 -26.50 10.87
CA THR A 729 49.06 -26.35 10.81
C THR A 729 49.54 -25.01 10.30
N LYS A 730 48.67 -24.24 9.62
CA LYS A 730 49.01 -22.98 8.98
C LYS A 730 48.32 -21.76 9.59
N ARG A 731 47.21 -21.93 10.31
CA ARG A 731 46.53 -20.82 11.00
C ARG A 731 47.16 -20.54 12.37
N PRO A 732 47.30 -19.27 12.77
CA PRO A 732 47.80 -18.90 14.08
C PRO A 732 46.74 -19.14 15.17
N GLY A 733 46.71 -20.36 15.71
CA GLY A 733 45.86 -20.73 16.85
C GLY A 733 44.68 -21.64 16.48
N THR A 734 44.22 -22.46 17.42
CA THR A 734 43.19 -23.50 17.20
C THR A 734 41.75 -22.99 17.24
N ARG A 735 41.54 -21.67 17.30
CA ARG A 735 40.24 -20.99 17.34
C ARG A 735 40.38 -19.57 16.79
N ASP A 736 40.70 -19.46 15.52
CA ASP A 736 40.60 -18.18 14.82
C ASP A 736 39.15 -18.05 14.30
N PRO A 737 38.27 -17.27 14.97
CA PRO A 737 36.88 -17.13 14.56
C PRO A 737 36.74 -16.39 13.23
N PHE A 738 37.82 -15.80 12.70
CA PHE A 738 37.80 -14.99 11.51
C PHE A 738 37.91 -15.82 10.23
N HIS A 739 38.05 -17.14 10.26
CA HIS A 739 38.04 -17.99 9.05
C HIS A 739 36.69 -18.65 8.78
N LEU A 740 36.39 -18.94 7.50
CA LEU A 740 35.15 -19.59 7.07
C LEU A 740 34.89 -20.94 7.78
N PHE A 741 35.91 -21.79 7.92
CA PHE A 741 35.84 -23.03 8.70
C PHE A 741 36.82 -23.01 9.87
N SER A 742 36.43 -22.43 11.01
CA SER A 742 37.29 -22.28 12.21
C SER A 742 37.62 -23.58 12.94
#